data_AF-A0A7S2WIS0-F1
#
_entry.id   AF-A0A7S2WIS0-F1
#
_cell.length_a   1.000
_cell.length_b   1.000
_cell.length_c   1.000
_cell.angle_alpha   90.00
_cell.angle_beta   90.00
_cell.angle_gamma   90.00
#
_symmetry.space_group_name_H-M   'P 1'
#
loop_
_entity.id
_entity.type
_entity.pdbx_description
1 polymer ?
#
loop_
_entity_poly.entity_id
_entity_poly.type
_entity_poly.pdbx_seq_one_letter_code
_entity_poly.pdbx_strand_id
1 'polypeptide(L)'
;MEPRVGRRRWLAVDAYTGLLLFTLFLVFRAVTRLSFAYGASAAAFVWIVYILSEGSYLHAAEEHENRFATVIGTYLAFVVLFAPDSPIPLGRWAPFLGYFLMAASGTAICLWKRAAHRHKLSHRAYLTARDPTVADTAFVKSAVSEIVDALAKIDHNWFPTAPGFIQLFFSNLNSQDMERVRRVLEPTSAAELNDILYDLASGDRSRLPVIIYKVKDIWPGKARTKLLKFFFEHRASDLNITSRGLLLHALQKLKVSAHPKCQDYVKKIFLDTTEGDLTRLKLVADSKGNYHSLHKLVFTDIQDVRVRGQILDHIRKQSMVLSAHMRMAGKIGRRLFSQRPWRKILSDVDDTLLCSGGHFPAGSDKSIPRKEIYPGVLSLYRELDLGATSVKEWAPPGGGGEQPNMEVYLKRDVGNLVFLSARPHIYADWTEQTSYRRFAELVRQRRLYTMPTLLPGDLATGSEFVMYQNYEPLARRKFMNFQQFSQLYPEFRHVFIGDNGQGDVRAAELMLGFDEDATSSETRVDAVYIHRIQPIHKTYGRGNPEVWERLGIVFIDTFIDAALHAASVRVERLDRRRVPLISMPGLIRVMREAREDFHRVCWGLMPNAGPAREAMRRRLNKSLARANAFLHANGLDAVPLLAAVCDVPVGTRVRTGFGGLGAGGVVRGFRAKDGVYKVELDW
;
A
#
# COMPACT_ATOMS: atom_id res chain seq x y z
N MET A 1 -1.64 -34.87 -3.08
CA MET A 1 -1.27 -35.30 -1.71
C MET A 1 -0.29 -34.28 -1.16
N GLU A 2 -0.81 -33.28 -0.44
CA GLU A 2 -0.07 -32.12 0.07
C GLU A 2 0.76 -32.46 1.32
N PRO A 3 1.88 -31.77 1.57
CA PRO A 3 2.78 -32.11 2.67
C PRO A 3 2.17 -31.63 4.01
N ARG A 4 1.59 -32.58 4.76
CA ARG A 4 1.17 -32.45 6.17
C ARG A 4 2.33 -32.13 7.14
N VAL A 5 3.56 -31.97 6.65
CA VAL A 5 4.78 -31.79 7.47
C VAL A 5 4.93 -30.36 8.00
N GLY A 6 4.42 -29.35 7.28
CA GLY A 6 4.50 -27.95 7.73
C GLY A 6 3.67 -27.68 8.99
N ARG A 7 2.45 -28.24 9.08
CA ARG A 7 1.49 -27.95 10.18
C ARG A 7 1.97 -28.46 11.55
N ARG A 8 2.83 -29.49 11.59
CA ARG A 8 3.40 -30.03 12.85
C ARG A 8 4.57 -29.18 13.38
N ARG A 9 5.35 -28.53 12.51
CA ARG A 9 6.44 -27.64 12.93
C ARG A 9 5.90 -26.33 13.55
N TRP A 10 4.82 -25.78 13.02
CA TRP A 10 4.13 -24.61 13.60
C TRP A 10 3.57 -24.89 15.00
N LEU A 11 2.89 -26.03 15.19
CA LEU A 11 2.43 -26.44 16.52
C LEU A 11 3.59 -26.63 17.51
N ALA A 12 4.75 -27.10 17.05
CA ALA A 12 5.92 -27.28 17.91
C ALA A 12 6.61 -25.96 18.27
N VAL A 13 6.72 -25.01 17.34
CA VAL A 13 7.27 -23.68 17.61
C VAL A 13 6.33 -22.89 18.51
N ASP A 14 5.02 -22.87 18.23
CA ASP A 14 4.00 -22.23 19.09
C ASP A 14 3.98 -22.85 20.49
N ALA A 15 4.12 -24.18 20.59
CA ALA A 15 4.26 -24.86 21.87
C ALA A 15 5.57 -24.49 22.58
N TYR A 16 6.68 -24.31 21.88
CA TYR A 16 7.96 -23.92 22.48
C TYR A 16 7.97 -22.47 22.96
N THR A 17 7.45 -21.52 22.17
CA THR A 17 7.26 -20.13 22.62
C THR A 17 6.22 -20.03 23.73
N GLY A 18 5.12 -20.78 23.64
CA GLY A 18 4.13 -20.88 24.69
C GLY A 18 4.72 -21.46 25.97
N LEU A 19 5.54 -22.51 25.87
CA LEU A 19 6.24 -23.13 26.99
C LEU A 19 7.30 -22.20 27.57
N LEU A 20 8.05 -21.46 26.75
CA LEU A 20 9.05 -20.47 27.18
C LEU A 20 8.39 -19.30 27.92
N LEU A 21 7.29 -18.78 27.39
CA LEU A 21 6.51 -17.72 28.04
C LEU A 21 5.82 -18.23 29.31
N PHE A 22 5.36 -19.47 29.31
CA PHE A 22 4.80 -20.13 30.49
C PHE A 22 5.88 -20.43 31.55
N THR A 23 7.09 -20.81 31.16
CA THR A 23 8.22 -20.97 32.08
C THR A 23 8.70 -19.62 32.59
N LEU A 24 8.78 -18.58 31.76
CA LEU A 24 8.99 -17.20 32.21
C LEU A 24 7.91 -16.77 33.21
N PHE A 25 6.64 -17.08 32.96
CA PHE A 25 5.53 -16.84 33.89
C PHE A 25 5.68 -17.62 35.20
N LEU A 26 6.10 -18.89 35.17
CA LEU A 26 6.36 -19.70 36.37
C LEU A 26 7.60 -19.25 37.14
N VAL A 27 8.68 -18.86 36.44
CA VAL A 27 9.90 -18.29 37.02
C VAL A 27 9.57 -16.93 37.66
N PHE A 28 8.76 -16.11 37.01
CA PHE A 28 8.27 -14.85 37.57
C PHE A 28 7.41 -15.09 38.83
N ARG A 29 6.50 -16.08 38.79
CA ARG A 29 5.72 -16.53 39.96
C ARG A 29 6.61 -17.02 41.11
N ALA A 30 7.74 -17.64 40.81
CA ALA A 30 8.69 -18.13 41.82
C ALA A 30 9.58 -17.00 42.40
N VAL A 31 9.83 -15.93 41.64
CA VAL A 31 10.79 -14.87 41.99
C VAL A 31 10.12 -13.65 42.64
N THR A 32 8.84 -13.36 42.38
CA THR A 32 8.18 -12.14 42.89
C THR A 32 7.04 -12.44 43.88
N ARG A 33 7.17 -11.98 45.13
CA ARG A 33 6.06 -11.84 46.11
C ARG A 33 5.15 -10.64 45.80
N LEU A 34 5.21 -10.12 44.57
CA LEU A 34 4.59 -8.88 44.13
C LEU A 34 3.34 -9.21 43.30
N SER A 35 2.15 -9.10 43.92
CA SER A 35 0.86 -9.42 43.31
C SER A 35 0.55 -8.50 42.12
N PHE A 36 1.02 -7.26 42.17
CA PHE A 36 0.88 -6.29 41.08
C PHE A 36 1.63 -6.75 39.82
N ALA A 37 2.90 -7.13 39.99
CA ALA A 37 3.75 -7.56 38.88
C ALA A 37 3.21 -8.85 38.23
N TYR A 38 2.68 -9.77 39.04
CA TYR A 38 2.02 -10.98 38.56
C TYR A 38 0.75 -10.66 37.74
N GLY A 39 -0.15 -9.82 38.28
CA GLY A 39 -1.38 -9.43 37.58
C GLY A 39 -1.10 -8.69 36.26
N ALA A 40 -0.12 -7.78 36.25
CA ALA A 40 0.30 -7.09 35.04
C ALA A 40 0.89 -8.06 33.99
N SER A 41 1.72 -9.01 34.43
CA SER A 41 2.31 -10.03 33.55
C SER A 41 1.26 -10.99 32.97
N ALA A 42 0.25 -11.37 33.76
CA ALA A 42 -0.88 -12.17 33.28
C ALA A 42 -1.70 -11.41 32.22
N ALA A 43 -1.98 -10.13 32.44
CA ALA A 43 -2.64 -9.29 31.44
C ALA A 43 -1.81 -9.19 30.15
N ALA A 44 -0.50 -8.98 30.27
CA ALA A 44 0.42 -8.92 29.13
C ALA A 44 0.47 -10.26 28.37
N PHE A 45 0.49 -11.39 29.07
CA PHE A 45 0.44 -12.72 28.45
C PHE A 45 -0.85 -12.94 27.68
N VAL A 46 -2.02 -12.65 28.28
CA VAL A 46 -3.31 -12.76 27.59
C VAL A 46 -3.37 -11.82 26.39
N TRP A 47 -2.79 -10.62 26.48
CA TRP A 47 -2.69 -9.69 25.36
C TRP A 47 -1.80 -10.21 24.23
N ILE A 48 -0.66 -10.83 24.55
CA ILE A 48 0.22 -11.46 23.56
C ILE A 48 -0.50 -12.62 22.88
N VAL A 49 -1.14 -13.51 23.64
CA VAL A 49 -1.92 -14.63 23.09
C VAL A 49 -3.05 -14.11 22.20
N TYR A 50 -3.71 -13.01 22.59
CA TYR A 50 -4.73 -12.38 21.77
C TYR A 50 -4.17 -11.89 20.43
N ILE A 51 -3.04 -11.19 20.43
CA ILE A 51 -2.35 -10.75 19.19
C ILE A 51 -1.94 -11.96 18.34
N LEU A 52 -1.35 -12.99 18.94
CA LEU A 52 -0.93 -14.20 18.22
C LEU A 52 -2.11 -15.00 17.65
N SER A 53 -3.31 -14.84 18.21
CA SER A 53 -4.54 -15.46 17.70
C SER A 53 -5.20 -14.71 16.54
N GLU A 54 -4.50 -13.75 15.92
CA GLU A 54 -4.97 -13.00 14.75
C GLU A 54 -5.46 -13.94 13.64
N GLY A 55 -6.64 -13.68 13.09
CA GLY A 55 -7.33 -14.55 12.14
C GLY A 55 -8.29 -15.58 12.76
N SER A 56 -8.30 -15.75 14.08
CA SER A 56 -9.33 -16.53 14.77
C SER A 56 -10.67 -15.80 14.89
N TYR A 57 -11.71 -16.51 15.36
CA TYR A 57 -13.04 -15.93 15.58
C TYR A 57 -13.03 -14.74 16.57
N LEU A 58 -12.03 -14.67 17.47
CA LEU A 58 -11.86 -13.57 18.42
C LEU A 58 -11.58 -12.22 17.74
N HIS A 59 -11.15 -12.26 16.48
CA HIS A 59 -10.86 -11.10 15.63
C HIS A 59 -11.87 -10.93 14.50
N ALA A 60 -12.94 -11.74 14.46
CA ALA A 60 -13.92 -11.76 13.36
C ALA A 60 -14.66 -10.44 13.17
N ALA A 61 -14.79 -9.64 14.23
CA ALA A 61 -15.44 -8.34 14.20
C ALA A 61 -14.78 -7.39 15.19
N GLU A 62 -14.79 -6.09 14.90
CA GLU A 62 -14.19 -5.10 15.80
C GLU A 62 -14.93 -5.01 17.16
N GLU A 63 -16.21 -5.40 17.21
CA GLU A 63 -16.92 -5.46 18.48
C GLU A 63 -16.28 -6.45 19.47
N HIS A 64 -15.65 -7.52 18.97
CA HIS A 64 -14.92 -8.47 19.81
C HIS A 64 -13.61 -7.87 20.34
N GLU A 65 -12.84 -7.17 19.49
CA GLU A 65 -11.64 -6.42 19.90
C GLU A 65 -11.94 -5.38 20.97
N ASN A 66 -13.01 -4.60 20.79
CA ASN A 66 -13.42 -3.58 21.75
C ASN A 66 -13.82 -4.20 23.10
N ARG A 67 -14.52 -5.34 23.08
CA ARG A 67 -14.87 -6.08 24.30
C ARG A 67 -13.63 -6.63 24.99
N PHE A 68 -12.71 -7.24 24.24
CA PHE A 68 -11.46 -7.77 24.78
C PHE A 68 -10.63 -6.67 25.45
N ALA A 69 -10.41 -5.54 24.76
CA ALA A 69 -9.66 -4.41 25.30
C ALA A 69 -10.31 -3.81 26.56
N THR A 70 -11.65 -3.77 26.61
CA THR A 70 -12.39 -3.31 27.79
C THR A 70 -12.19 -4.26 28.97
N VAL A 71 -12.25 -5.58 28.74
CA VAL A 71 -12.03 -6.60 29.77
C VAL A 71 -10.60 -6.53 30.32
N ILE A 72 -9.58 -6.51 29.45
CA ILE A 72 -8.19 -6.42 29.89
C ILE A 72 -7.90 -5.08 30.58
N GLY A 73 -8.42 -3.97 30.05
CA GLY A 73 -8.28 -2.66 30.67
C GLY A 73 -8.90 -2.59 32.05
N THR A 74 -10.09 -3.18 32.23
CA THR A 74 -10.77 -3.25 33.53
C THR A 74 -10.01 -4.14 34.51
N TYR A 75 -9.47 -5.27 34.02
CA TYR A 75 -8.61 -6.14 34.82
C TYR A 75 -7.31 -5.45 35.25
N LEU A 76 -6.65 -4.70 34.37
CA LEU A 76 -5.47 -3.92 34.72
C LEU A 76 -5.81 -2.83 35.75
N ALA A 77 -6.95 -2.15 35.60
CA ALA A 77 -7.42 -1.17 36.60
C ALA A 77 -7.67 -1.84 37.96
N PHE A 78 -8.23 -3.06 37.98
CA PHE A 78 -8.38 -3.85 39.21
C PHE A 78 -7.01 -4.17 39.84
N VAL A 79 -6.06 -4.67 39.05
CA VAL A 79 -4.70 -4.98 39.54
C VAL A 79 -4.01 -3.73 40.11
N VAL A 80 -4.11 -2.59 39.42
CA VAL A 80 -3.56 -1.31 39.90
C VAL A 80 -4.26 -0.86 41.19
N LEU A 81 -5.57 -0.94 41.30
CA LEU A 81 -6.28 -0.36 42.46
C LEU A 81 -6.30 -1.26 43.71
N PHE A 82 -6.22 -2.58 43.53
CA PHE A 82 -6.44 -3.54 44.63
C PHE A 82 -5.23 -4.40 44.97
N ALA A 83 -4.17 -4.46 44.15
CA ALA A 83 -2.99 -5.25 44.51
C ALA A 83 -2.26 -4.63 45.72
N PRO A 84 -1.84 -5.44 46.71
CA PRO A 84 -1.20 -4.99 47.96
C PRO A 84 0.06 -4.13 47.73
N ASP A 85 0.80 -4.46 46.69
CA ASP A 85 2.10 -3.93 46.31
C ASP A 85 2.03 -3.00 45.08
N SER A 86 0.82 -2.59 44.71
CA SER A 86 0.62 -1.61 43.63
C SER A 86 1.17 -0.24 44.03
N PRO A 87 1.64 0.59 43.07
CA PRO A 87 1.94 2.00 43.33
C PRO A 87 0.73 2.81 43.83
N ILE A 88 -0.51 2.36 43.57
CA ILE A 88 -1.75 3.09 43.94
C ILE A 88 -2.82 2.13 44.49
N PRO A 89 -2.64 1.51 45.67
CA PRO A 89 -3.54 0.49 46.22
C PRO A 89 -4.81 1.09 46.86
N LEU A 90 -5.37 2.13 46.25
CA LEU A 90 -6.46 2.94 46.80
C LEU A 90 -7.72 2.12 47.10
N GLY A 91 -7.99 1.08 46.33
CA GLY A 91 -9.13 0.18 46.53
C GLY A 91 -9.04 -0.67 47.80
N ARG A 92 -7.86 -0.79 48.43
CA ARG A 92 -7.74 -1.39 49.76
C ARG A 92 -8.19 -0.44 50.87
N TRP A 93 -7.81 0.82 50.76
CA TRP A 93 -8.10 1.85 51.77
C TRP A 93 -9.51 2.41 51.65
N ALA A 94 -10.03 2.49 50.42
CA ALA A 94 -11.37 2.96 50.10
C ALA A 94 -12.02 2.04 49.04
N PRO A 95 -12.58 0.88 49.43
CA PRO A 95 -13.13 -0.10 48.49
C PRO A 95 -14.18 0.47 47.54
N PHE A 96 -15.10 1.29 48.04
CA PHE A 96 -16.11 1.93 47.21
C PHE A 96 -15.50 2.81 46.12
N LEU A 97 -14.52 3.65 46.49
CA LEU A 97 -13.80 4.50 45.54
C LEU A 97 -12.97 3.67 44.55
N GLY A 98 -12.35 2.58 45.00
CA GLY A 98 -11.64 1.63 44.14
C GLY A 98 -12.54 0.97 43.10
N TYR A 99 -13.71 0.45 43.49
CA TYR A 99 -14.66 -0.13 42.56
C TYR A 99 -15.24 0.92 41.60
N PHE A 100 -15.52 2.13 42.09
CA PHE A 100 -15.95 3.25 41.25
C PHE A 100 -14.90 3.61 40.19
N LEU A 101 -13.63 3.79 40.58
CA LEU A 101 -12.55 4.12 39.65
C LEU A 101 -12.25 2.99 38.67
N MET A 102 -12.36 1.73 39.09
CA MET A 102 -12.26 0.57 38.20
C MET A 102 -13.37 0.60 37.13
N ALA A 103 -14.62 0.79 37.54
CA ALA A 103 -15.76 0.89 36.62
C ALA A 103 -15.66 2.10 35.70
N ALA A 104 -15.22 3.25 36.22
CA ALA A 104 -14.99 4.47 35.45
C ALA A 104 -13.87 4.27 34.41
N SER A 105 -12.78 3.60 34.79
CA SER A 105 -11.67 3.28 33.88
C SER A 105 -12.10 2.33 32.76
N GLY A 106 -12.83 1.25 33.08
CA GLY A 106 -13.38 0.34 32.07
C GLY A 106 -14.34 1.03 31.11
N THR A 107 -15.21 1.90 31.64
CA THR A 107 -16.12 2.77 30.86
C THR A 107 -15.31 3.67 29.93
N ALA A 108 -14.30 4.37 30.44
CA ALA A 108 -13.47 5.29 29.68
C ALA A 108 -12.71 4.58 28.55
N ILE A 109 -12.14 3.40 28.81
CA ILE A 109 -11.45 2.59 27.80
C ILE A 109 -12.42 2.17 26.69
N CYS A 110 -13.62 1.72 27.05
CA CYS A 110 -14.64 1.32 26.08
C CYS A 110 -15.09 2.51 25.21
N LEU A 111 -15.35 3.68 25.81
CA LEU A 111 -15.73 4.90 25.08
C LEU A 111 -14.60 5.36 24.15
N TRP A 112 -13.37 5.39 24.66
CA TRP A 112 -12.19 5.78 23.90
C TRP A 112 -11.96 4.84 22.72
N LYS A 113 -11.97 3.52 22.92
CA LYS A 113 -11.81 2.53 21.84
C LYS A 113 -12.89 2.66 20.77
N ARG A 114 -14.16 2.82 21.16
CA ARG A 114 -15.26 3.06 20.21
C ARG A 114 -15.11 4.38 19.45
N ALA A 115 -14.68 5.45 20.13
CA ALA A 115 -14.43 6.74 19.50
C ALA A 115 -13.25 6.67 18.51
N ALA A 116 -12.14 6.05 18.91
CA ALA A 116 -10.97 5.82 18.07
C ALA A 116 -11.30 4.96 16.85
N HIS A 117 -12.08 3.89 17.02
CA HIS A 117 -12.51 3.05 15.91
C HIS A 117 -13.43 3.79 14.94
N ARG A 118 -14.42 4.55 15.45
CA ARG A 118 -15.27 5.40 14.60
C ARG A 118 -14.44 6.43 13.83
N HIS A 119 -13.44 7.03 14.49
CA HIS A 119 -12.50 7.93 13.83
C HIS A 119 -11.73 7.19 12.71
N LYS A 120 -11.23 5.97 12.97
CA LYS A 120 -10.56 5.11 11.97
C LYS A 120 -11.47 4.82 10.78
N LEU A 121 -12.72 4.40 11.02
CA LEU A 121 -13.73 4.15 9.98
C LEU A 121 -14.03 5.41 9.15
N SER A 122 -14.04 6.57 9.81
CA SER A 122 -14.35 7.85 9.18
C SER A 122 -13.24 8.41 8.30
N HIS A 123 -12.03 7.82 8.31
CA HIS A 123 -10.98 8.24 7.39
C HIS A 123 -11.43 8.12 5.94
N ARG A 124 -11.30 9.23 5.21
CA ARG A 124 -11.64 9.34 3.79
C ARG A 124 -10.82 8.35 2.96
N ALA A 125 -11.49 7.66 2.02
CA ALA A 125 -10.79 6.93 0.98
C ALA A 125 -10.38 7.90 -0.12
N TYR A 126 -9.23 7.66 -0.74
CA TYR A 126 -8.89 8.30 -2.01
C TYR A 126 -9.80 7.72 -3.09
N LEU A 127 -10.93 8.37 -3.30
CA LEU A 127 -11.93 7.97 -4.28
C LEU A 127 -11.68 8.69 -5.59
N THR A 128 -11.95 7.99 -6.69
CA THR A 128 -12.03 8.58 -8.02
C THR A 128 -13.08 9.68 -8.05
N ALA A 129 -12.83 10.69 -8.89
CA ALA A 129 -13.70 11.85 -9.03
C ALA A 129 -15.14 11.47 -9.40
N ARG A 130 -16.09 12.29 -8.93
CA ARG A 130 -17.52 12.24 -9.26
C ARG A 130 -17.70 12.20 -10.79
N ASP A 131 -18.62 11.36 -11.27
CA ASP A 131 -19.02 11.40 -12.66
C ASP A 131 -19.70 12.77 -12.93
N PRO A 132 -19.18 13.63 -13.83
CA PRO A 132 -19.66 15.01 -13.98
C PRO A 132 -21.08 15.15 -14.53
N THR A 133 -21.74 14.06 -14.90
CA THR A 133 -23.09 14.07 -15.48
C THR A 133 -24.21 14.22 -14.45
N VAL A 134 -23.90 14.37 -13.16
CA VAL A 134 -24.90 14.22 -12.10
C VAL A 134 -25.14 15.51 -11.31
N ALA A 135 -26.41 15.91 -11.28
CA ALA A 135 -26.90 17.14 -10.67
C ALA A 135 -26.75 17.09 -9.14
N ASP A 136 -26.12 18.12 -8.60
CA ASP A 136 -26.08 18.42 -7.17
C ASP A 136 -27.48 18.87 -6.71
N THR A 137 -28.41 17.93 -6.54
CA THR A 137 -29.80 18.24 -6.20
C THR A 137 -29.95 18.55 -4.70
N ALA A 138 -30.79 19.54 -4.37
CA ALA A 138 -31.12 19.87 -2.99
C ALA A 138 -31.67 18.65 -2.22
N PHE A 139 -32.32 17.72 -2.92
CA PHE A 139 -32.82 16.47 -2.38
C PHE A 139 -31.71 15.56 -1.83
N VAL A 140 -30.65 15.31 -2.60
CA VAL A 140 -29.51 14.47 -2.15
C VAL A 140 -28.89 15.06 -0.89
N LYS A 141 -28.68 16.37 -0.85
CA LYS A 141 -28.15 17.06 0.36
C LYS A 141 -29.08 16.89 1.57
N SER A 142 -30.39 17.04 1.37
CA SER A 142 -31.39 16.84 2.43
C SER A 142 -31.38 15.40 2.95
N ALA A 143 -31.37 14.41 2.05
CA ALA A 143 -31.33 12.99 2.41
C ALA A 143 -30.05 12.64 3.17
N VAL A 144 -28.89 13.12 2.72
CA VAL A 144 -27.61 12.95 3.42
C VAL A 144 -27.66 13.59 4.81
N SER A 145 -28.20 14.80 4.94
CA SER A 145 -28.36 15.47 6.24
C SER A 145 -29.25 14.67 7.19
N GLU A 146 -30.39 14.15 6.71
CA GLU A 146 -31.30 13.37 7.53
C GLU A 146 -30.66 12.05 8.02
N ILE A 147 -29.88 11.39 7.15
CA ILE A 147 -29.10 10.21 7.54
C ILE A 147 -28.07 10.59 8.61
N VAL A 148 -27.36 11.72 8.45
CA VAL A 148 -26.38 12.20 9.44
C VAL A 148 -27.03 12.48 10.78
N ASP A 149 -28.19 13.11 10.80
CA ASP A 149 -28.93 13.42 12.02
C ASP A 149 -29.41 12.15 12.73
N ALA A 150 -29.91 11.16 11.98
CA ALA A 150 -30.26 9.86 12.53
C ALA A 150 -29.04 9.17 13.18
N LEU A 151 -27.86 9.25 12.55
CA LEU A 151 -26.64 8.69 13.11
C LEU A 151 -26.15 9.42 14.37
N ALA A 152 -26.36 10.72 14.46
CA ALA A 152 -25.99 11.52 15.63
C ALA A 152 -26.87 11.17 16.84
N LYS A 153 -28.16 10.86 16.62
CA LYS A 153 -29.07 10.40 17.68
C LYS A 153 -28.70 9.02 18.21
N ILE A 154 -28.29 8.10 17.33
CA ILE A 154 -27.75 6.80 17.73
C ILE A 154 -26.51 6.96 18.65
N ASP A 155 -25.74 8.05 18.52
CA ASP A 155 -24.55 8.27 19.34
C ASP A 155 -24.83 8.66 20.79
N HIS A 156 -25.95 9.34 21.07
CA HIS A 156 -26.24 9.86 22.42
C HIS A 156 -26.77 8.81 23.40
N ASN A 157 -27.29 7.68 22.90
CA ASN A 157 -28.02 6.73 23.72
C ASN A 157 -27.22 5.48 24.14
N TRP A 158 -25.90 5.46 23.94
CA TRP A 158 -25.09 4.25 24.17
C TRP A 158 -24.23 4.30 25.42
N PHE A 159 -24.71 3.71 26.52
CA PHE A 159 -23.89 3.48 27.71
C PHE A 159 -22.99 2.22 27.57
N PRO A 160 -21.69 2.31 27.90
CA PRO A 160 -20.69 1.27 27.62
C PRO A 160 -20.58 0.15 28.67
N THR A 161 -21.09 0.34 29.89
CA THR A 161 -20.89 -0.57 31.04
C THR A 161 -22.15 -1.27 31.52
N ALA A 162 -23.28 -1.08 30.86
CA ALA A 162 -24.48 -1.72 31.32
C ALA A 162 -24.53 -3.22 30.96
N PRO A 163 -24.93 -4.09 31.91
CA PRO A 163 -25.35 -5.45 31.58
C PRO A 163 -26.40 -5.41 30.46
N GLY A 164 -26.48 -6.45 29.63
CA GLY A 164 -27.32 -6.51 28.42
C GLY A 164 -28.79 -6.06 28.59
N PHE A 165 -29.30 -5.99 29.82
CA PHE A 165 -30.61 -5.46 30.18
C PHE A 165 -30.82 -3.97 29.87
N ILE A 166 -29.89 -3.05 30.17
CA ILE A 166 -30.07 -1.62 29.84
C ILE A 166 -29.94 -1.41 28.33
N GLN A 167 -29.12 -2.23 27.67
CA GLN A 167 -29.00 -2.23 26.22
C GLN A 167 -30.29 -2.69 25.53
N LEU A 168 -31.10 -3.52 26.19
CA LEU A 168 -32.44 -3.90 25.77
C LEU A 168 -33.43 -2.72 25.85
N PHE A 169 -33.35 -1.88 26.90
CA PHE A 169 -34.22 -0.70 27.04
C PHE A 169 -33.97 0.36 25.96
N PHE A 170 -32.71 0.66 25.64
CA PHE A 170 -32.35 1.59 24.56
C PHE A 170 -32.48 0.98 23.16
N SER A 171 -32.73 -0.33 23.03
CA SER A 171 -32.86 -1.01 21.73
C SER A 171 -34.04 -0.50 20.91
N ASN A 172 -35.16 -0.17 21.57
CA ASN A 172 -36.37 0.35 20.91
C ASN A 172 -36.13 1.74 20.30
N LEU A 173 -35.47 2.66 21.02
CA LEU A 173 -35.12 3.99 20.51
C LEU A 173 -34.16 3.92 19.33
N ASN A 174 -33.13 3.06 19.44
CA ASN A 174 -32.16 2.86 18.36
C ASN A 174 -32.79 2.21 17.11
N SER A 175 -33.81 1.36 17.28
CA SER A 175 -34.48 0.71 16.14
C SER A 175 -35.22 1.69 15.23
N GLN A 176 -35.79 2.78 15.78
CA GLN A 176 -36.52 3.79 15.01
C GLN A 176 -35.58 4.64 14.14
N ASP A 177 -34.44 5.07 14.68
CA ASP A 177 -33.43 5.82 13.93
C ASP A 177 -32.73 4.93 12.88
N MET A 178 -32.51 3.65 13.17
CA MET A 178 -32.01 2.68 12.19
C MET A 178 -32.98 2.47 11.02
N GLU A 179 -34.29 2.40 11.30
CA GLU A 179 -35.32 2.29 10.26
C GLU A 179 -35.50 3.59 9.48
N ARG A 180 -35.21 4.75 10.10
CA ARG A 180 -35.23 6.06 9.43
C ARG A 180 -34.21 6.12 8.28
N VAL A 181 -33.00 5.63 8.48
CA VAL A 181 -31.99 5.54 7.39
C VAL A 181 -32.53 4.77 6.20
N ARG A 182 -33.21 3.64 6.44
CA ARG A 182 -33.81 2.84 5.35
C ARG A 182 -34.95 3.58 4.66
N ARG A 183 -35.84 4.24 5.42
CA ARG A 183 -36.97 5.01 4.88
C ARG A 183 -36.54 6.17 3.99
N VAL A 184 -35.39 6.80 4.28
CA VAL A 184 -34.82 7.85 3.42
C VAL A 184 -34.30 7.28 2.11
N LEU A 185 -33.69 6.08 2.14
CA LEU A 185 -33.07 5.46 0.96
C LEU A 185 -34.08 4.73 0.06
N GLU A 186 -35.15 4.17 0.62
CA GLU A 186 -36.12 3.34 -0.09
C GLU A 186 -36.80 4.03 -1.29
N PRO A 187 -37.32 5.27 -1.19
CA PRO A 187 -38.01 5.95 -2.30
C PRO A 187 -37.05 6.56 -3.34
N THR A 188 -35.73 6.49 -3.13
CA THR A 188 -34.75 7.14 -4.01
C THR A 188 -34.62 6.42 -5.36
N SER A 189 -34.51 7.19 -6.43
CA SER A 189 -34.16 6.67 -7.76
C SER A 189 -32.75 6.06 -7.78
N ALA A 190 -32.41 5.31 -8.82
CA ALA A 190 -31.07 4.73 -8.95
C ALA A 190 -29.96 5.80 -8.97
N ALA A 191 -30.17 6.92 -9.68
CA ALA A 191 -29.20 8.01 -9.74
C ALA A 191 -28.97 8.63 -8.34
N GLU A 192 -30.06 9.00 -7.66
CA GLU A 192 -30.01 9.60 -6.31
C GLU A 192 -29.36 8.67 -5.28
N LEU A 193 -29.63 7.36 -5.35
CA LEU A 193 -29.01 6.38 -4.46
C LEU A 193 -27.48 6.37 -4.62
N ASN A 194 -26.98 6.39 -5.87
CA ASN A 194 -25.55 6.41 -6.13
C ASN A 194 -24.90 7.73 -5.65
N ASP A 195 -25.57 8.87 -5.83
CA ASP A 195 -25.08 10.15 -5.32
C ASP A 195 -25.03 10.19 -3.79
N ILE A 196 -26.09 9.73 -3.12
CA ILE A 196 -26.13 9.66 -1.66
C ILE A 196 -24.98 8.79 -1.15
N LEU A 197 -24.75 7.62 -1.76
CA LEU A 197 -23.63 6.75 -1.40
C LEU A 197 -22.27 7.43 -1.61
N TYR A 198 -22.11 8.15 -2.72
CA TYR A 198 -20.90 8.91 -3.02
C TYR A 198 -20.67 10.03 -2.00
N ASP A 199 -21.67 10.85 -1.68
CA ASP A 199 -21.57 11.96 -0.71
C ASP A 199 -21.32 11.45 0.71
N LEU A 200 -21.97 10.34 1.09
CA LEU A 200 -21.69 9.66 2.36
C LEU A 200 -20.26 9.12 2.43
N ALA A 201 -19.62 8.80 1.31
CA ALA A 201 -18.27 8.25 1.30
C ALA A 201 -17.17 9.31 1.08
N SER A 202 -17.46 10.38 0.32
CA SER A 202 -16.50 11.35 -0.22
C SER A 202 -16.31 12.61 0.62
N GLY A 203 -17.23 12.91 1.56
CA GLY A 203 -17.08 14.02 2.49
C GLY A 203 -15.80 13.94 3.35
N ASP A 204 -15.46 15.02 4.05
CA ASP A 204 -14.25 15.13 4.89
C ASP A 204 -14.07 13.94 5.84
N ARG A 205 -15.20 13.39 6.31
CA ARG A 205 -15.27 12.14 7.04
C ARG A 205 -16.21 11.18 6.31
N SER A 206 -15.70 10.00 5.98
CA SER A 206 -16.48 8.93 5.37
C SER A 206 -17.52 8.41 6.38
N ARG A 207 -18.79 8.58 6.06
CA ARG A 207 -19.93 8.19 6.91
C ARG A 207 -20.49 6.83 6.52
N LEU A 208 -20.28 6.37 5.28
CA LEU A 208 -20.80 5.09 4.80
C LEU A 208 -20.39 3.88 5.66
N PRO A 209 -19.09 3.66 6.00
CA PRO A 209 -18.71 2.56 6.89
C PRO A 209 -19.27 2.73 8.31
N VAL A 210 -19.41 3.99 8.77
CA VAL A 210 -19.95 4.33 10.08
C VAL A 210 -21.44 3.99 10.18
N ILE A 211 -22.21 4.19 9.11
CA ILE A 211 -23.63 3.78 9.04
C ILE A 211 -23.74 2.28 9.27
N ILE A 212 -23.03 1.48 8.48
CA ILE A 212 -23.11 0.02 8.57
C ILE A 212 -22.59 -0.49 9.93
N TYR A 213 -21.58 0.19 10.52
CA TYR A 213 -21.11 -0.11 11.88
C TYR A 213 -22.19 0.14 12.95
N LYS A 214 -22.81 1.32 12.91
CA LYS A 214 -23.76 1.78 13.93
C LYS A 214 -25.08 1.02 13.89
N VAL A 215 -25.57 0.71 12.69
CA VAL A 215 -26.76 -0.13 12.52
C VAL A 215 -26.40 -1.55 12.97
N LYS A 216 -26.99 -2.03 14.06
CA LYS A 216 -26.69 -3.35 14.66
C LYS A 216 -27.91 -4.25 14.62
N ASP A 217 -27.66 -5.55 14.54
CA ASP A 217 -28.68 -6.57 14.77
C ASP A 217 -28.84 -6.75 16.29
N ILE A 218 -29.75 -5.97 16.90
CA ILE A 218 -30.13 -6.10 18.31
C ILE A 218 -31.45 -6.86 18.36
N TRP A 219 -31.48 -7.98 19.07
CA TRP A 219 -32.69 -8.80 19.22
C TRP A 219 -33.86 -7.95 19.76
N PRO A 220 -35.08 -8.06 19.17
CA PRO A 220 -35.50 -8.99 18.12
C PRO A 220 -35.24 -8.50 16.67
N GLY A 221 -34.69 -7.30 16.49
CA GLY A 221 -34.45 -6.66 15.19
C GLY A 221 -33.22 -7.18 14.44
N LYS A 222 -33.33 -7.20 13.10
CA LYS A 222 -32.24 -7.51 12.17
C LYS A 222 -31.91 -6.31 11.28
N ALA A 223 -31.75 -5.13 11.88
CA ALA A 223 -31.64 -3.86 11.14
C ALA A 223 -30.40 -3.81 10.23
N ARG A 224 -29.24 -4.30 10.68
CA ARG A 224 -28.02 -4.35 9.86
C ARG A 224 -28.23 -5.32 8.70
N THR A 225 -28.76 -6.50 9.00
CA THR A 225 -29.08 -7.49 7.97
C THR A 225 -30.04 -6.91 6.92
N LYS A 226 -31.11 -6.21 7.34
CA LYS A 226 -32.09 -5.57 6.43
C LYS A 226 -31.43 -4.50 5.56
N LEU A 227 -30.59 -3.64 6.13
CA LEU A 227 -29.86 -2.61 5.38
C LEU A 227 -28.90 -3.22 4.35
N LEU A 228 -28.16 -4.27 4.73
CA LEU A 228 -27.28 -4.99 3.81
C LEU A 228 -28.09 -5.65 2.68
N LYS A 229 -29.20 -6.33 3.00
CA LYS A 229 -30.09 -6.90 1.98
C LYS A 229 -30.64 -5.84 1.03
N PHE A 230 -30.98 -4.66 1.54
CA PHE A 230 -31.42 -3.54 0.71
C PHE A 230 -30.37 -3.19 -0.35
N PHE A 231 -29.10 -3.02 0.02
CA PHE A 231 -28.05 -2.69 -0.94
C PHE A 231 -27.66 -3.85 -1.88
N PHE A 232 -27.48 -5.07 -1.34
CA PHE A 232 -26.86 -6.17 -2.09
C PHE A 232 -27.85 -7.18 -2.68
N GLU A 233 -29.10 -7.23 -2.22
CA GLU A 233 -30.14 -8.12 -2.76
C GLU A 233 -31.20 -7.32 -3.54
N HIS A 234 -31.75 -6.24 -2.97
CA HIS A 234 -32.89 -5.51 -3.56
C HIS A 234 -32.50 -4.43 -4.57
N ARG A 235 -31.49 -3.60 -4.26
CA ARG A 235 -31.04 -2.47 -5.11
C ARG A 235 -29.72 -2.74 -5.82
N ALA A 236 -29.28 -3.99 -5.91
CA ALA A 236 -27.98 -4.34 -6.48
C ALA A 236 -27.83 -3.95 -7.96
N SER A 237 -28.92 -4.01 -8.73
CA SER A 237 -29.01 -3.57 -10.13
C SER A 237 -28.81 -2.07 -10.30
N ASP A 238 -29.17 -1.29 -9.28
CA ASP A 238 -29.18 0.17 -9.34
C ASP A 238 -27.81 0.76 -9.03
N LEU A 239 -26.89 -0.05 -8.50
CA LEU A 239 -25.55 0.39 -8.10
C LEU A 239 -24.62 0.46 -9.31
N ASN A 240 -24.09 1.66 -9.57
CA ASN A 240 -22.99 1.85 -10.51
C ASN A 240 -21.66 1.29 -9.94
N ILE A 241 -20.62 1.25 -10.79
CA ILE A 241 -19.32 0.65 -10.43
C ILE A 241 -18.66 1.36 -9.25
N THR A 242 -18.73 2.68 -9.21
CA THR A 242 -18.21 3.48 -8.09
C THR A 242 -18.89 3.07 -6.79
N SER A 243 -20.22 3.07 -6.74
CA SER A 243 -21.00 2.70 -5.54
C SER A 243 -20.77 1.26 -5.11
N ARG A 244 -20.64 0.31 -6.06
CA ARG A 244 -20.21 -1.07 -5.75
C ARG A 244 -18.84 -1.07 -5.06
N GLY A 245 -17.88 -0.31 -5.58
CA GLY A 245 -16.56 -0.13 -4.96
C GLY A 245 -16.59 0.49 -3.56
N LEU A 246 -17.45 1.50 -3.34
CA LEU A 246 -17.66 2.15 -2.04
C LEU A 246 -18.25 1.19 -1.00
N LEU A 247 -19.25 0.41 -1.40
CA LEU A 247 -19.86 -0.59 -0.53
C LEU A 247 -18.88 -1.72 -0.19
N LEU A 248 -18.11 -2.21 -1.17
CA LEU A 248 -17.01 -3.16 -0.90
C LEU A 248 -16.01 -2.60 0.10
N HIS A 249 -15.63 -1.32 -0.03
CA HIS A 249 -14.74 -0.66 0.93
C HIS A 249 -15.34 -0.61 2.34
N ALA A 250 -16.61 -0.24 2.44
CA ALA A 250 -17.32 -0.17 3.71
C ALA A 250 -17.39 -1.54 4.40
N LEU A 251 -17.69 -2.61 3.66
CA LEU A 251 -17.66 -3.99 4.19
C LEU A 251 -16.25 -4.38 4.65
N GLN A 252 -15.22 -4.03 3.88
CA GLN A 252 -13.84 -4.36 4.20
C GLN A 252 -13.35 -3.65 5.47
N LYS A 253 -13.73 -2.39 5.66
CA LYS A 253 -13.45 -1.60 6.86
C LYS A 253 -14.11 -2.16 8.13
N LEU A 254 -15.25 -2.83 8.00
CA LEU A 254 -15.94 -3.48 9.10
C LEU A 254 -15.46 -4.90 9.40
N LYS A 255 -14.51 -5.39 8.59
CA LYS A 255 -14.14 -6.80 8.46
C LYS A 255 -15.27 -7.61 7.82
N VAL A 256 -14.96 -8.28 6.71
CA VAL A 256 -15.94 -9.08 5.96
C VAL A 256 -16.50 -10.22 6.82
N SER A 257 -15.74 -10.72 7.79
CA SER A 257 -16.17 -11.72 8.77
C SER A 257 -17.20 -11.22 9.81
N ALA A 258 -17.44 -9.90 9.92
CA ALA A 258 -18.32 -9.33 10.94
C ALA A 258 -19.81 -9.66 10.73
N HIS A 259 -20.19 -10.15 9.56
CA HIS A 259 -21.55 -10.62 9.29
C HIS A 259 -21.51 -11.86 8.36
N PRO A 260 -22.26 -12.95 8.69
CA PRO A 260 -22.16 -14.23 7.96
C PRO A 260 -22.34 -14.14 6.44
N LYS A 261 -23.26 -13.27 5.98
CA LYS A 261 -23.55 -13.09 4.55
C LYS A 261 -22.59 -12.15 3.79
N CYS A 262 -21.67 -11.45 4.47
CA CYS A 262 -20.84 -10.44 3.79
C CYS A 262 -19.96 -11.05 2.69
N GLN A 263 -19.44 -12.26 2.88
CA GLN A 263 -18.68 -12.96 1.83
C GLN A 263 -19.56 -13.24 0.59
N ASP A 264 -20.83 -13.59 0.78
CA ASP A 264 -21.78 -13.78 -0.32
C ASP A 264 -22.14 -12.47 -1.03
N TYR A 265 -22.25 -11.36 -0.29
CA TYR A 265 -22.49 -10.04 -0.89
C TYR A 265 -21.28 -9.57 -1.72
N VAL A 266 -20.06 -9.77 -1.21
CA VAL A 266 -18.83 -9.51 -1.97
C VAL A 266 -18.80 -10.36 -3.24
N LYS A 267 -19.05 -11.67 -3.12
CA LYS A 267 -19.15 -12.58 -4.26
C LYS A 267 -20.17 -12.10 -5.29
N LYS A 268 -21.38 -11.75 -4.84
CA LYS A 268 -22.46 -11.27 -5.73
C LYS A 268 -22.04 -10.03 -6.51
N ILE A 269 -21.40 -9.05 -5.87
CA ILE A 269 -20.87 -7.87 -6.58
C ILE A 269 -19.89 -8.26 -7.69
N PHE A 270 -18.97 -9.19 -7.43
CA PHE A 270 -18.03 -9.64 -8.45
C PHE A 270 -18.72 -10.37 -9.60
N LEU A 271 -19.61 -11.33 -9.28
CA LEU A 271 -20.30 -12.14 -10.28
C LEU A 271 -21.29 -11.33 -11.13
N ASP A 272 -21.93 -10.31 -10.54
CA ASP A 272 -22.87 -9.41 -11.23
C ASP A 272 -22.16 -8.27 -12.01
N THR A 273 -20.82 -8.26 -12.04
CA THR A 273 -20.02 -7.28 -12.80
C THR A 273 -19.21 -7.99 -13.88
N THR A 274 -19.27 -7.51 -15.12
CA THR A 274 -18.68 -8.18 -16.29
C THR A 274 -17.71 -7.28 -17.06
N GLU A 275 -16.84 -7.89 -17.86
CA GLU A 275 -15.95 -7.24 -18.83
C GLU A 275 -15.19 -6.00 -18.27
N GLY A 276 -15.22 -4.87 -18.98
CA GLY A 276 -14.49 -3.65 -18.63
C GLY A 276 -14.97 -3.01 -17.33
N ASP A 277 -16.24 -3.21 -16.96
CA ASP A 277 -16.78 -2.74 -15.69
C ASP A 277 -16.20 -3.52 -14.51
N LEU A 278 -15.93 -4.83 -14.70
CA LEU A 278 -15.23 -5.62 -13.70
C LEU A 278 -13.80 -5.14 -13.53
N THR A 279 -13.10 -4.82 -14.61
CA THR A 279 -11.78 -4.18 -14.53
C THR A 279 -11.86 -2.87 -13.75
N ARG A 280 -12.80 -1.97 -14.08
CA ARG A 280 -12.97 -0.70 -13.37
C ARG A 280 -13.26 -0.89 -11.89
N LEU A 281 -14.11 -1.84 -11.54
CA LEU A 281 -14.40 -2.18 -10.14
C LEU A 281 -13.13 -2.59 -9.39
N LYS A 282 -12.27 -3.42 -10.00
CA LYS A 282 -11.00 -3.83 -9.41
C LYS A 282 -10.05 -2.65 -9.21
N LEU A 283 -9.94 -1.75 -10.19
CA LEU A 283 -9.12 -0.54 -10.09
C LEU A 283 -9.61 0.40 -8.97
N VAL A 284 -10.92 0.66 -8.91
CA VAL A 284 -11.54 1.42 -7.81
C VAL A 284 -11.30 0.75 -6.46
N ALA A 285 -11.32 -0.58 -6.41
CA ALA A 285 -11.03 -1.33 -5.19
C ALA A 285 -9.58 -1.21 -4.71
N ASP A 286 -8.63 -0.89 -5.60
CA ASP A 286 -7.20 -0.72 -5.26
C ASP A 286 -6.77 0.74 -5.08
N SER A 287 -7.52 1.71 -5.63
CA SER A 287 -7.15 3.13 -5.60
C SER A 287 -7.41 3.85 -4.27
N LYS A 288 -7.91 3.16 -3.25
CA LYS A 288 -8.43 3.75 -1.99
C LYS A 288 -7.37 4.43 -1.11
N GLY A 289 -6.09 4.12 -1.30
CA GLY A 289 -4.98 4.70 -0.53
C GLY A 289 -4.90 4.27 0.93
N ASN A 290 -5.24 3.02 1.21
CA ASN A 290 -5.07 2.41 2.51
C ASN A 290 -4.87 0.90 2.35
N TYR A 291 -4.59 0.22 3.46
CA TYR A 291 -4.29 -1.21 3.47
C TYR A 291 -5.45 -2.13 3.02
N HIS A 292 -6.68 -1.61 2.88
CA HIS A 292 -7.84 -2.36 2.38
C HIS A 292 -7.82 -2.48 0.84
N SER A 293 -6.80 -3.15 0.32
CA SER A 293 -6.64 -3.46 -1.10
C SER A 293 -7.58 -4.59 -1.56
N LEU A 294 -7.75 -4.73 -2.89
CA LEU A 294 -8.42 -5.87 -3.49
C LEU A 294 -7.70 -7.18 -3.15
N HIS A 295 -6.37 -7.16 -3.14
CA HIS A 295 -5.56 -8.31 -2.74
C HIS A 295 -5.92 -8.79 -1.33
N LYS A 296 -5.96 -7.86 -0.36
CA LYS A 296 -6.39 -8.18 1.00
C LYS A 296 -7.82 -8.70 1.03
N LEU A 297 -8.73 -8.07 0.28
CA LEU A 297 -10.14 -8.50 0.24
C LEU A 297 -10.26 -9.97 -0.18
N VAL A 298 -9.61 -10.36 -1.28
CA VAL A 298 -9.79 -11.69 -1.87
C VAL A 298 -8.98 -12.77 -1.15
N PHE A 299 -7.72 -12.51 -0.80
CA PHE A 299 -6.81 -13.53 -0.26
C PHE A 299 -6.78 -13.57 1.27
N THR A 300 -7.16 -12.49 1.96
CA THR A 300 -7.13 -12.39 3.42
C THR A 300 -8.53 -12.31 4.03
N ASP A 301 -9.39 -11.40 3.55
CA ASP A 301 -10.68 -11.10 4.20
C ASP A 301 -11.77 -12.15 3.87
N ILE A 302 -11.72 -12.74 2.67
CA ILE A 302 -12.58 -13.87 2.29
C ILE A 302 -11.96 -15.16 2.81
N GLN A 303 -12.56 -15.74 3.84
CA GLN A 303 -12.08 -16.97 4.49
C GLN A 303 -12.59 -18.25 3.80
N ASP A 304 -13.77 -18.22 3.14
CA ASP A 304 -14.29 -19.39 2.41
C ASP A 304 -13.56 -19.54 1.07
N VAL A 305 -12.76 -20.61 0.98
CA VAL A 305 -11.97 -20.95 -0.22
C VAL A 305 -12.87 -21.14 -1.45
N ARG A 306 -14.10 -21.63 -1.30
CA ARG A 306 -15.05 -21.81 -2.41
C ARG A 306 -15.52 -20.47 -2.95
N VAL A 307 -15.84 -19.53 -2.05
CA VAL A 307 -16.23 -18.17 -2.43
C VAL A 307 -15.08 -17.48 -3.16
N ARG A 308 -13.85 -17.59 -2.62
CA ARG A 308 -12.65 -17.07 -3.28
C ARG A 308 -12.44 -17.66 -4.68
N GLY A 309 -12.55 -18.98 -4.80
CA GLY A 309 -12.43 -19.70 -6.07
C GLY A 309 -13.42 -19.22 -7.11
N GLN A 310 -14.70 -19.06 -6.74
CA GLN A 310 -15.75 -18.56 -7.63
C GLN A 310 -15.47 -17.13 -8.13
N ILE A 311 -14.95 -16.24 -7.27
CA ILE A 311 -14.58 -14.88 -7.66
C ILE A 311 -13.39 -14.91 -8.64
N LEU A 312 -12.34 -15.68 -8.34
CA LEU A 312 -11.15 -15.78 -9.18
C LEU A 312 -11.47 -16.41 -10.55
N ASP A 313 -12.32 -17.44 -10.58
CA ASP A 313 -12.76 -18.09 -11.81
C ASP A 313 -13.59 -17.15 -12.67
N HIS A 314 -14.46 -16.34 -12.06
CA HIS A 314 -15.19 -15.30 -12.78
C HIS A 314 -14.26 -14.23 -13.35
N ILE A 315 -13.31 -13.72 -12.56
CA ILE A 315 -12.29 -12.77 -13.03
C ILE A 315 -11.52 -13.36 -14.22
N ARG A 316 -11.09 -14.62 -14.14
CA ARG A 316 -10.40 -15.31 -15.22
C ARG A 316 -11.28 -15.41 -16.47
N LYS A 317 -12.53 -15.86 -16.35
CA LYS A 317 -13.48 -15.97 -17.48
C LYS A 317 -13.71 -14.62 -18.15
N GLN A 318 -14.03 -13.58 -17.38
CA GLN A 318 -14.27 -12.23 -17.89
C GLN A 318 -13.02 -11.65 -18.58
N SER A 319 -11.82 -11.94 -18.07
CA SER A 319 -10.58 -11.51 -18.73
C SER A 319 -10.34 -12.18 -20.08
N MET A 320 -10.75 -13.44 -20.26
CA MET A 320 -10.67 -14.15 -21.54
C MET A 320 -11.65 -13.56 -22.54
N VAL A 321 -12.89 -13.28 -22.12
CA VAL A 321 -13.90 -12.59 -22.94
C VAL A 321 -13.38 -11.22 -23.38
N LEU A 322 -12.88 -10.44 -22.43
CA LEU A 322 -12.32 -9.12 -22.71
C LEU A 322 -11.15 -9.25 -23.70
N SER A 323 -10.20 -10.17 -23.46
CA SER A 323 -9.06 -10.47 -24.35
C SER A 323 -9.50 -10.85 -25.77
N ALA A 324 -10.56 -11.65 -25.90
CA ALA A 324 -11.14 -12.01 -27.19
C ALA A 324 -11.76 -10.80 -27.89
N HIS A 325 -12.54 -9.99 -27.18
CA HIS A 325 -13.07 -8.71 -27.69
C HIS A 325 -11.93 -7.76 -28.13
N MET A 326 -10.79 -7.75 -27.43
CA MET A 326 -9.62 -6.96 -27.84
C MET A 326 -9.06 -7.42 -29.19
N ARG A 327 -8.96 -8.74 -29.40
CA ARG A 327 -8.39 -9.34 -30.62
C ARG A 327 -9.26 -9.07 -31.86
N MET A 328 -10.57 -8.95 -31.70
CA MET A 328 -11.51 -8.82 -32.82
C MET A 328 -11.61 -7.40 -33.42
N ALA A 329 -10.86 -6.41 -32.91
CA ALA A 329 -10.65 -5.08 -33.52
C ALA A 329 -11.91 -4.29 -34.02
N GLY A 330 -13.08 -4.56 -33.44
CA GLY A 330 -14.30 -3.80 -33.71
C GLY A 330 -14.18 -2.32 -33.31
N LYS A 331 -15.13 -1.47 -33.72
CA LYS A 331 -15.18 -0.04 -33.32
C LYS A 331 -15.13 0.13 -31.79
N ILE A 332 -15.76 -0.80 -31.05
CA ILE A 332 -15.79 -0.84 -29.58
C ILE A 332 -14.41 -1.16 -28.99
N GLY A 333 -13.73 -2.17 -29.52
CA GLY A 333 -12.35 -2.49 -29.13
C GLY A 333 -11.42 -1.29 -29.33
N ARG A 334 -11.43 -0.67 -30.52
CA ARG A 334 -10.60 0.52 -30.78
C ARG A 334 -10.88 1.69 -29.83
N ARG A 335 -12.14 1.90 -29.43
CA ARG A 335 -12.52 2.93 -28.44
C ARG A 335 -11.98 2.62 -27.05
N LEU A 336 -12.10 1.37 -26.58
CA LEU A 336 -11.55 0.92 -25.29
C LEU A 336 -10.01 0.95 -25.26
N PHE A 337 -9.35 0.73 -26.40
CA PHE A 337 -7.87 0.56 -26.49
C PHE A 337 -7.08 1.81 -26.90
N SER A 338 -7.71 2.82 -27.50
CA SER A 338 -6.97 4.02 -27.95
C SER A 338 -6.33 4.82 -26.81
N GLN A 339 -6.74 4.59 -25.56
CA GLN A 339 -6.37 5.47 -24.46
C GLN A 339 -5.17 5.02 -23.60
N ARG A 340 -4.93 3.71 -23.34
CA ARG A 340 -3.90 3.26 -22.37
C ARG A 340 -3.30 1.87 -22.60
N PRO A 341 -2.05 1.62 -22.13
CA PRO A 341 -1.52 0.27 -21.93
C PRO A 341 -2.16 -0.38 -20.68
N TRP A 342 -2.54 -1.66 -20.78
CA TRP A 342 -3.10 -2.43 -19.66
C TRP A 342 -1.95 -3.07 -18.89
N ARG A 343 -1.28 -2.27 -18.06
CA ARG A 343 -0.06 -2.66 -17.35
C ARG A 343 -0.14 -2.36 -15.85
N LYS A 344 0.39 -3.29 -15.04
CA LYS A 344 0.66 -3.10 -13.61
C LYS A 344 2.15 -2.94 -13.37
N ILE A 345 2.54 -1.94 -12.60
CA ILE A 345 3.92 -1.67 -12.22
C ILE A 345 4.10 -2.15 -10.79
N LEU A 346 4.93 -3.17 -10.61
CA LEU A 346 5.30 -3.71 -9.31
C LEU A 346 6.68 -3.21 -8.97
N SER A 347 6.83 -2.66 -7.77
CA SER A 347 8.11 -2.14 -7.30
C SER A 347 8.41 -2.56 -5.86
N ASP A 348 9.66 -2.81 -5.51
CA ASP A 348 10.06 -2.73 -4.10
C ASP A 348 10.05 -1.28 -3.61
N VAL A 349 10.05 -1.10 -2.29
CA VAL A 349 10.12 0.18 -1.59
C VAL A 349 11.53 0.48 -1.14
N ASP A 350 12.12 -0.40 -0.35
CA ASP A 350 13.44 -0.16 0.25
C ASP A 350 14.53 -0.42 -0.80
N ASP A 351 15.54 0.45 -0.86
CA ASP A 351 16.63 0.49 -1.87
C ASP A 351 16.23 0.55 -3.36
N THR A 352 14.93 0.58 -3.65
CA THR A 352 14.35 0.78 -4.98
C THR A 352 13.63 2.12 -5.11
N LEU A 353 12.66 2.44 -4.24
CA LEU A 353 12.03 3.76 -4.19
C LEU A 353 12.80 4.69 -3.24
N LEU A 354 13.12 4.19 -2.05
CA LEU A 354 13.74 4.95 -0.96
C LEU A 354 15.08 4.33 -0.59
N CYS A 355 16.12 5.15 -0.48
CA CYS A 355 17.39 4.67 0.04
C CYS A 355 17.28 4.27 1.51
N SER A 356 17.74 3.06 1.85
CA SER A 356 17.77 2.57 3.23
C SER A 356 18.83 3.27 4.09
N GLY A 357 19.90 3.79 3.47
CA GLY A 357 21.08 4.32 4.15
C GLY A 357 21.97 3.23 4.75
N GLY A 358 21.84 1.98 4.29
CA GLY A 358 22.60 0.82 4.76
C GLY A 358 22.29 0.41 6.19
N HIS A 359 21.05 0.67 6.63
CA HIS A 359 20.58 0.35 7.97
C HIS A 359 19.84 -0.98 7.96
N PHE A 360 20.50 -2.03 8.48
CA PHE A 360 19.86 -3.32 8.72
C PHE A 360 18.65 -3.15 9.66
N PRO A 361 17.50 -3.80 9.41
CA PRO A 361 17.22 -4.81 8.38
C PRO A 361 16.66 -4.25 7.05
N ALA A 362 16.64 -2.92 6.86
CA ALA A 362 15.89 -2.29 5.77
C ALA A 362 16.60 -2.32 4.41
N GLY A 363 17.92 -2.42 4.35
CA GLY A 363 18.68 -2.43 3.10
C GLY A 363 20.17 -2.14 3.27
N SER A 364 20.90 -2.12 2.16
CA SER A 364 22.37 -1.98 2.11
C SER A 364 22.85 -0.72 1.37
N ASP A 365 22.00 0.00 0.63
CA ASP A 365 22.46 1.15 -0.15
C ASP A 365 22.82 2.36 0.73
N LYS A 366 23.95 3.00 0.40
CA LYS A 366 24.48 4.22 1.01
C LYS A 366 24.76 5.31 -0.03
N SER A 367 24.27 5.15 -1.26
CA SER A 367 24.58 6.04 -2.40
C SER A 367 23.99 7.44 -2.27
N ILE A 368 22.82 7.56 -1.62
CA ILE A 368 22.12 8.82 -1.32
C ILE A 368 21.67 8.84 0.15
N PRO A 369 21.21 9.98 0.69
CA PRO A 369 20.79 10.06 2.09
C PRO A 369 19.62 9.13 2.40
N ARG A 370 19.55 8.68 3.65
CA ARG A 370 18.51 7.76 4.11
C ARG A 370 17.11 8.36 3.92
N LYS A 371 16.17 7.53 3.42
CA LYS A 371 14.77 7.87 3.09
C LYS A 371 14.60 8.89 1.97
N GLU A 372 15.67 9.25 1.26
CA GLU A 372 15.56 10.03 0.03
C GLU A 372 15.08 9.17 -1.13
N ILE A 373 14.37 9.81 -2.06
CA ILE A 373 13.85 9.18 -3.27
C ILE A 373 14.94 9.16 -4.34
N TYR A 374 15.11 8.03 -5.01
CA TYR A 374 16.07 7.95 -6.10
C TYR A 374 15.67 8.82 -7.30
N PRO A 375 16.60 9.58 -7.89
CA PRO A 375 16.28 10.49 -8.98
C PRO A 375 15.63 9.79 -10.19
N GLY A 376 14.45 10.27 -10.61
CA GLY A 376 13.74 9.79 -11.79
C GLY A 376 12.80 8.61 -11.56
N VAL A 377 12.83 7.93 -10.40
CA VAL A 377 12.01 6.73 -10.14
C VAL A 377 10.51 6.99 -10.23
N LEU A 378 10.04 8.13 -9.67
CA LEU A 378 8.61 8.49 -9.68
C LEU A 378 8.11 8.79 -11.09
N SER A 379 8.93 9.50 -11.87
CA SER A 379 8.64 9.82 -13.27
C SER A 379 8.62 8.55 -14.13
N LEU A 380 9.52 7.59 -13.88
CA LEU A 380 9.53 6.31 -14.57
C LEU A 380 8.23 5.53 -14.32
N TYR A 381 7.76 5.42 -13.07
CA TYR A 381 6.49 4.76 -12.79
C TYR A 381 5.33 5.39 -13.55
N ARG A 382 5.30 6.72 -13.64
CA ARG A 382 4.26 7.43 -14.39
C ARG A 382 4.34 7.12 -15.88
N GLU A 383 5.52 7.20 -16.49
CA GLU A 383 5.67 6.96 -17.92
C GLU A 383 5.41 5.50 -18.30
N LEU A 384 5.75 4.54 -17.43
CA LEU A 384 5.41 3.12 -17.62
C LEU A 384 3.89 2.86 -17.62
N ASP A 385 3.13 3.64 -16.86
CA ASP A 385 1.66 3.57 -16.79
C ASP A 385 1.00 4.27 -18.00
N LEU A 386 1.54 5.40 -18.43
CA LEU A 386 1.08 6.10 -19.64
C LEU A 386 1.40 5.32 -20.92
N GLY A 387 2.57 4.68 -20.95
CA GLY A 387 3.11 3.92 -22.07
C GLY A 387 3.42 4.72 -23.33
N ALA A 388 3.46 4.03 -24.47
CA ALA A 388 3.82 4.60 -25.77
C ALA A 388 2.87 5.71 -26.28
N THR A 389 1.63 5.75 -25.78
CA THR A 389 0.60 6.72 -26.22
C THR A 389 0.59 8.00 -25.38
N SER A 390 1.70 8.34 -24.71
CA SER A 390 1.72 9.45 -23.75
C SER A 390 1.15 10.75 -24.35
N VAL A 391 0.22 11.38 -23.63
CA VAL A 391 -0.30 12.71 -23.96
C VAL A 391 0.86 13.72 -23.98
N LYS A 392 0.86 14.67 -24.92
CA LYS A 392 1.94 15.65 -25.09
C LYS A 392 2.14 16.57 -23.87
N GLU A 393 1.15 16.71 -22.99
CA GLU A 393 1.16 17.70 -21.90
C GLU A 393 1.08 17.07 -20.51
N TRP A 394 2.24 16.82 -19.89
CA TRP A 394 2.36 16.77 -18.43
C TRP A 394 3.11 18.04 -18.03
N ALA A 395 2.41 19.01 -17.43
CA ALA A 395 3.07 20.19 -16.89
C ALA A 395 3.67 19.82 -15.51
N PRO A 396 5.00 19.89 -15.33
CA PRO A 396 5.62 19.65 -14.04
C PRO A 396 5.17 20.70 -13.01
N PRO A 397 5.25 20.40 -11.70
CA PRO A 397 4.99 21.39 -10.67
C PRO A 397 6.03 22.52 -10.74
N GLY A 398 5.61 23.71 -11.20
CA GLY A 398 6.43 24.94 -11.18
C GLY A 398 6.57 25.70 -12.50
N GLY A 399 6.02 25.21 -13.62
CA GLY A 399 5.98 25.98 -14.87
C GLY A 399 4.76 26.92 -14.88
N GLY A 400 4.99 28.24 -14.94
CA GLY A 400 3.96 29.29 -14.91
C GLY A 400 3.04 29.41 -16.13
N GLY A 401 2.63 28.28 -16.72
CA GLY A 401 1.55 28.21 -17.71
C GLY A 401 0.26 27.71 -17.05
N GLU A 402 -0.89 27.99 -17.67
CA GLU A 402 -2.22 27.54 -17.22
C GLU A 402 -2.19 26.12 -16.64
N GLN A 403 -2.69 26.00 -15.40
CA GLN A 403 -2.70 24.77 -14.66
C GLN A 403 -3.48 23.70 -15.45
N PRO A 404 -2.86 22.59 -15.89
CA PRO A 404 -3.63 21.51 -16.46
C PRO A 404 -4.59 21.03 -15.38
N ASN A 405 -5.86 20.90 -15.74
CA ASN A 405 -6.92 20.53 -14.81
C ASN A 405 -6.63 19.12 -14.28
N MET A 406 -6.04 19.02 -13.08
CA MET A 406 -5.60 17.77 -12.44
C MET A 406 -6.75 16.76 -12.32
N GLU A 407 -7.97 17.27 -12.29
CA GLU A 407 -9.21 16.49 -12.35
C GLU A 407 -9.24 15.54 -13.57
N VAL A 408 -8.67 15.93 -14.72
CA VAL A 408 -8.59 15.10 -15.93
C VAL A 408 -7.61 13.94 -15.79
N TYR A 409 -6.56 14.09 -14.96
CA TYR A 409 -5.54 13.05 -14.75
C TYR A 409 -5.91 12.10 -13.61
N LEU A 410 -6.54 12.61 -12.56
CA LEU A 410 -7.13 11.82 -11.46
C LEU A 410 -8.41 11.08 -11.88
N LYS A 411 -9.13 11.56 -12.91
CA LYS A 411 -10.32 10.89 -13.49
C LYS A 411 -10.00 9.61 -14.25
N ARG A 412 -8.74 9.35 -14.58
CA ARG A 412 -8.38 8.20 -15.41
C ARG A 412 -7.91 7.04 -14.53
N ASP A 413 -8.84 6.14 -14.22
CA ASP A 413 -8.68 4.78 -13.71
C ASP A 413 -7.33 4.50 -13.02
N VAL A 414 -7.27 4.93 -11.76
CA VAL A 414 -6.14 4.88 -10.80
C VAL A 414 -5.92 3.47 -10.23
N GLY A 415 -4.68 3.14 -9.82
CA GLY A 415 -4.36 1.87 -9.13
C GLY A 415 -3.43 0.90 -9.88
N ASN A 416 -2.59 1.40 -10.80
CA ASN A 416 -1.66 0.54 -11.55
C ASN A 416 -0.26 0.40 -10.92
N LEU A 417 0.07 1.25 -9.94
CA LEU A 417 1.31 1.14 -9.17
C LEU A 417 1.09 0.31 -7.90
N VAL A 418 1.94 -0.70 -7.72
CA VAL A 418 1.90 -1.64 -6.61
C VAL A 418 3.29 -1.76 -5.99
N PHE A 419 3.37 -1.63 -4.68
CA PHE A 419 4.59 -1.85 -3.92
C PHE A 419 4.59 -3.25 -3.29
N LEU A 420 5.65 -4.02 -3.53
CA LEU A 420 5.92 -5.32 -2.91
C LEU A 420 6.88 -5.11 -1.74
N SER A 421 6.39 -5.11 -0.51
CA SER A 421 7.21 -4.88 0.66
C SER A 421 7.58 -6.18 1.35
N ALA A 422 8.86 -6.33 1.71
CA ALA A 422 9.32 -7.39 2.61
C ALA A 422 8.89 -7.16 4.08
N ARG A 423 8.52 -5.93 4.45
CA ARG A 423 8.14 -5.57 5.82
C ARG A 423 6.89 -6.34 6.24
N PRO A 424 6.90 -6.98 7.42
CA PRO A 424 5.79 -7.79 7.86
C PRO A 424 4.57 -6.93 8.15
N HIS A 425 3.40 -7.52 7.90
CA HIS A 425 2.18 -7.05 8.52
C HIS A 425 2.34 -7.13 10.04
N ILE A 426 2.08 -6.02 10.73
CA ILE A 426 2.04 -5.96 12.19
C ILE A 426 0.59 -5.68 12.59
N TYR A 427 0.11 -6.39 13.63
CA TYR A 427 -1.20 -6.24 14.23
C TYR A 427 -1.66 -4.77 14.26
N ALA A 428 -2.89 -4.52 13.80
CA ALA A 428 -3.50 -3.20 13.63
C ALA A 428 -2.89 -2.29 12.55
N ASP A 429 -2.21 -2.87 11.56
CA ASP A 429 -1.78 -2.24 10.30
C ASP A 429 -0.77 -1.07 10.47
N TRP A 430 0.07 -1.11 11.52
CA TRP A 430 0.94 0.01 11.89
C TRP A 430 2.00 0.34 10.82
N THR A 431 2.60 -0.69 10.23
CA THR A 431 3.67 -0.54 9.23
C THR A 431 3.12 -0.04 7.90
N GLU A 432 1.95 -0.52 7.49
CA GLU A 432 1.26 -0.10 6.28
C GLU A 432 0.79 1.35 6.38
N GLN A 433 0.17 1.75 7.49
CA GLN A 433 -0.30 3.12 7.69
C GLN A 433 0.82 4.15 7.55
N THR A 434 2.01 3.84 8.06
CA THR A 434 3.18 4.71 7.93
C THR A 434 3.59 4.88 6.47
N SER A 435 3.54 3.80 5.68
CA SER A 435 3.84 3.82 4.25
C SER A 435 2.81 4.62 3.46
N TYR A 436 1.51 4.38 3.71
CA TYR A 436 0.42 5.13 3.07
C TYR A 436 0.41 6.62 3.40
N ARG A 437 0.79 7.03 4.63
CA ARG A 437 0.96 8.46 4.97
C ARG A 437 2.03 9.13 4.10
N ARG A 438 3.13 8.43 3.80
CA ARG A 438 4.16 8.94 2.89
C ARG A 438 3.67 9.00 1.44
N PHE A 439 2.97 7.96 0.98
CA PHE A 439 2.38 7.97 -0.37
C PHE A 439 1.40 9.11 -0.55
N ALA A 440 0.53 9.34 0.45
CA ALA A 440 -0.38 10.47 0.49
C ALA A 440 0.35 11.82 0.38
N GLU A 441 1.47 11.98 1.11
CA GLU A 441 2.28 13.18 1.03
C GLU A 441 2.90 13.38 -0.36
N LEU A 442 3.41 12.32 -1.00
CA LEU A 442 3.96 12.39 -2.36
C LEU A 442 2.90 12.72 -3.41
N VAL A 443 1.69 12.17 -3.27
CA VAL A 443 0.55 12.49 -4.13
C VAL A 443 0.11 13.95 -3.91
N ARG A 444 0.05 14.41 -2.66
CA ARG A 444 -0.28 15.80 -2.30
C ARG A 444 0.73 16.80 -2.88
N GLN A 445 2.02 16.43 -2.87
CA GLN A 445 3.11 17.19 -3.49
C GLN A 445 3.14 17.08 -5.02
N ARG A 446 2.19 16.36 -5.65
CA ARG A 446 2.13 16.10 -7.10
C ARG A 446 3.35 15.39 -7.68
N ARG A 447 4.09 14.65 -6.85
CA ARG A 447 5.28 13.90 -7.27
C ARG A 447 4.92 12.47 -7.69
N LEU A 448 4.03 11.84 -6.93
CA LEU A 448 3.48 10.54 -7.28
C LEU A 448 2.15 10.73 -8.01
N TYR A 449 2.02 10.14 -9.21
CA TYR A 449 0.88 10.37 -10.10
C TYR A 449 -0.41 9.65 -9.69
N THR A 450 -0.29 8.61 -8.86
CA THR A 450 -1.41 7.82 -8.36
C THR A 450 -1.15 7.40 -6.92
N MET A 451 -2.22 7.13 -6.19
CA MET A 451 -2.12 6.42 -4.94
C MET A 451 -1.79 4.93 -5.22
N PRO A 452 -0.70 4.37 -4.65
CA PRO A 452 -0.28 3.00 -4.91
C PRO A 452 -0.96 2.01 -3.98
N THR A 453 -0.98 0.73 -4.36
CA THR A 453 -1.32 -0.39 -3.49
C THR A 453 -0.06 -0.95 -2.84
N LEU A 454 -0.12 -1.34 -1.57
CA LEU A 454 0.99 -1.99 -0.85
C LEU A 454 0.62 -3.46 -0.53
N LEU A 455 1.47 -4.39 -0.96
CA LEU A 455 1.39 -5.80 -0.60
C LEU A 455 2.47 -6.09 0.46
N PRO A 456 2.08 -6.29 1.74
CA PRO A 456 3.04 -6.52 2.82
C PRO A 456 3.64 -7.93 2.79
N GLY A 457 4.76 -8.08 3.50
CA GLY A 457 5.35 -9.37 3.82
C GLY A 457 4.68 -10.02 5.03
N ASP A 458 5.22 -11.15 5.46
CA ASP A 458 4.72 -11.88 6.63
C ASP A 458 5.74 -11.84 7.77
N LEU A 459 5.26 -11.83 9.01
CA LEU A 459 6.07 -11.80 10.23
C LEU A 459 7.02 -13.00 10.28
N ALA A 460 6.56 -14.17 9.84
CA ALA A 460 7.36 -15.39 9.73
C ALA A 460 8.56 -15.25 8.78
N THR A 461 8.34 -14.59 7.64
CA THR A 461 9.42 -14.37 6.66
C THR A 461 10.38 -13.28 7.11
N GLY A 462 9.89 -12.29 7.87
CA GLY A 462 10.72 -11.26 8.48
C GLY A 462 11.60 -11.79 9.61
N SER A 463 11.09 -12.69 10.46
CA SER A 463 11.86 -13.27 11.57
C SER A 463 12.98 -14.19 11.09
N GLU A 464 12.74 -15.04 10.09
CA GLU A 464 13.80 -15.87 9.49
C GLU A 464 14.90 -15.03 8.84
N PHE A 465 14.53 -13.93 8.16
CA PHE A 465 15.50 -12.99 7.61
C PHE A 465 16.35 -12.32 8.71
N VAL A 466 15.71 -11.81 9.76
CA VAL A 466 16.40 -11.13 10.87
C VAL A 466 17.32 -12.09 11.63
N MET A 467 16.89 -13.35 11.83
CA MET A 467 17.64 -14.33 12.61
C MET A 467 18.74 -15.04 11.81
N TYR A 468 18.51 -15.36 10.54
CA TYR A 468 19.39 -16.23 9.76
C TYR A 468 19.97 -15.59 8.50
N GLN A 469 19.67 -14.32 8.21
CA GLN A 469 20.09 -13.60 6.99
C GLN A 469 19.75 -14.35 5.68
N ASN A 470 18.69 -15.17 5.71
CA ASN A 470 18.25 -15.92 4.54
C ASN A 470 17.25 -15.09 3.73
N TYR A 471 17.59 -14.80 2.46
CA TYR A 471 16.76 -14.02 1.55
C TYR A 471 15.74 -14.87 0.77
N GLU A 472 15.85 -16.20 0.75
CA GLU A 472 14.92 -17.09 0.03
C GLU A 472 13.46 -16.94 0.50
N PRO A 473 13.14 -16.89 1.82
CA PRO A 473 11.76 -16.71 2.27
C PRO A 473 11.15 -15.38 1.83
N LEU A 474 11.96 -14.31 1.81
CA LEU A 474 11.54 -13.00 1.32
C LEU A 474 11.26 -13.03 -0.18
N ALA A 475 12.17 -13.61 -0.97
CA ALA A 475 12.00 -13.77 -2.41
C ALA A 475 10.75 -14.58 -2.76
N ARG A 476 10.55 -15.72 -2.09
CA ARG A 476 9.36 -16.56 -2.25
C ARG A 476 8.09 -15.85 -1.86
N ARG A 477 8.09 -15.06 -0.78
CA ARG A 477 6.92 -14.26 -0.39
C ARG A 477 6.58 -13.21 -1.44
N LYS A 478 7.57 -12.49 -1.98
CA LYS A 478 7.34 -11.53 -3.08
C LYS A 478 6.76 -12.22 -4.31
N PHE A 479 7.29 -13.40 -4.67
CA PHE A 479 6.74 -14.21 -5.75
C PHE A 479 5.30 -14.68 -5.49
N MET A 480 4.99 -15.18 -4.29
CA MET A 480 3.63 -15.58 -3.91
C MET A 480 2.64 -14.41 -3.97
N ASN A 481 3.04 -13.24 -3.47
CA ASN A 481 2.23 -12.01 -3.56
C ASN A 481 1.99 -11.62 -5.02
N PHE A 482 3.01 -11.74 -5.88
CA PHE A 482 2.85 -11.52 -7.33
C PHE A 482 1.91 -12.55 -7.98
N GLN A 483 2.03 -13.84 -7.64
CA GLN A 483 1.17 -14.89 -8.18
C GLN A 483 -0.29 -14.70 -7.76
N GLN A 484 -0.53 -14.25 -6.53
CA GLN A 484 -1.88 -13.90 -6.07
C GLN A 484 -2.39 -12.64 -6.76
N PHE A 485 -1.56 -11.60 -6.87
CA PHE A 485 -1.95 -10.35 -7.51
C PHE A 485 -2.23 -10.49 -9.01
N SER A 486 -1.43 -11.28 -9.73
CA SER A 486 -1.63 -11.57 -11.15
C SER A 486 -2.93 -12.34 -11.43
N GLN A 487 -3.42 -13.15 -10.49
CA GLN A 487 -4.74 -13.78 -10.58
C GLN A 487 -5.91 -12.79 -10.48
N LEU A 488 -5.70 -11.63 -9.86
CA LEU A 488 -6.71 -10.55 -9.80
C LEU A 488 -6.73 -9.73 -11.09
N TYR A 489 -5.62 -9.67 -11.80
CA TYR A 489 -5.45 -8.87 -13.02
C TYR A 489 -4.97 -9.70 -14.22
N PRO A 490 -5.65 -10.80 -14.59
CA PRO A 490 -5.24 -11.61 -15.72
C PRO A 490 -5.26 -10.83 -17.05
N GLU A 491 -6.09 -9.80 -17.19
CA GLU A 491 -6.09 -8.95 -18.39
C GLU A 491 -4.93 -7.95 -18.46
N PHE A 492 -4.09 -7.84 -17.41
CA PHE A 492 -2.94 -6.94 -17.38
C PHE A 492 -1.62 -7.68 -17.61
N ARG A 493 -0.66 -6.94 -18.16
CA ARG A 493 0.75 -7.30 -18.19
C ARG A 493 1.49 -6.59 -17.07
N HIS A 494 2.66 -7.08 -16.68
CA HIS A 494 3.35 -6.63 -15.47
C HIS A 494 4.76 -6.14 -15.79
N VAL A 495 5.23 -5.11 -15.09
CA VAL A 495 6.63 -4.72 -15.05
C VAL A 495 7.08 -4.79 -13.61
N PHE A 496 8.24 -5.43 -13.35
CA PHE A 496 8.79 -5.54 -12.01
C PHE A 496 10.06 -4.68 -11.87
N ILE A 497 10.15 -3.96 -10.76
CA ILE A 497 11.26 -3.06 -10.42
C ILE A 497 11.72 -3.42 -9.00
N GLY A 498 12.99 -3.73 -8.83
CA GLY A 498 13.56 -4.10 -7.55
C GLY A 498 15.02 -3.68 -7.45
N ASP A 499 15.72 -4.14 -6.41
CA ASP A 499 17.16 -3.94 -6.24
C ASP A 499 17.93 -5.27 -6.21
N ASN A 500 19.26 -5.21 -6.24
CA ASN A 500 20.09 -6.42 -6.17
C ASN A 500 20.70 -6.68 -4.79
N GLY A 501 20.31 -5.91 -3.77
CA GLY A 501 20.74 -6.07 -2.38
C GLY A 501 19.91 -7.08 -1.61
N GLN A 502 18.61 -7.17 -1.92
CA GLN A 502 17.68 -8.12 -1.29
C GLN A 502 17.21 -9.17 -2.28
N GLY A 503 16.35 -10.10 -1.83
CA GLY A 503 15.86 -11.26 -2.61
C GLY A 503 15.00 -10.92 -3.85
N ASP A 504 15.10 -9.72 -4.40
CA ASP A 504 14.38 -9.23 -5.57
C ASP A 504 14.82 -9.87 -6.88
N VAL A 505 16.13 -10.08 -7.06
CA VAL A 505 16.64 -10.81 -8.23
C VAL A 505 16.13 -12.25 -8.20
N ARG A 506 16.15 -12.88 -7.02
CA ARG A 506 15.55 -14.20 -6.83
C ARG A 506 14.04 -14.21 -7.05
N ALA A 507 13.31 -13.17 -6.63
CA ALA A 507 11.89 -13.05 -6.92
C ALA A 507 11.63 -12.90 -8.43
N ALA A 508 12.45 -12.12 -9.13
CA ALA A 508 12.38 -11.95 -10.58
C ALA A 508 12.66 -13.27 -11.33
N GLU A 509 13.65 -14.05 -10.90
CA GLU A 509 13.91 -15.40 -11.43
C GLU A 509 12.64 -16.26 -11.38
N LEU A 510 11.99 -16.33 -10.21
CA LEU A 510 10.74 -17.07 -10.03
C LEU A 510 9.60 -16.51 -10.90
N MET A 511 9.45 -15.19 -10.96
CA MET A 511 8.45 -14.53 -11.81
C MET A 511 8.62 -14.86 -13.30
N LEU A 512 9.86 -15.13 -13.72
CA LEU A 512 10.22 -15.46 -15.10
C LEU A 512 10.25 -16.97 -15.38
N GLY A 513 9.88 -17.80 -14.40
CA GLY A 513 9.80 -19.27 -14.52
C GLY A 513 11.13 -20.00 -14.34
N PHE A 514 12.15 -19.35 -13.79
CA PHE A 514 13.42 -19.98 -13.46
C PHE A 514 13.27 -20.82 -12.18
N ASP A 515 13.57 -22.13 -12.27
CA ASP A 515 13.44 -23.19 -11.23
C ASP A 515 12.06 -23.85 -11.01
N GLU A 516 11.04 -23.61 -11.82
CA GLU A 516 9.79 -24.38 -11.69
C GLU A 516 9.69 -25.52 -12.71
N ASP A 517 9.34 -26.72 -12.25
CA ASP A 517 8.76 -27.81 -13.06
C ASP A 517 7.35 -27.43 -13.61
N ALA A 518 7.00 -26.14 -13.58
CA ALA A 518 5.69 -25.61 -13.89
C ALA A 518 5.41 -25.72 -15.38
N THR A 519 4.63 -26.74 -15.70
CA THR A 519 3.86 -26.83 -16.93
C THR A 519 2.97 -25.58 -17.03
N SER A 520 3.35 -24.67 -17.93
CA SER A 520 2.45 -23.70 -18.59
C SER A 520 1.68 -22.72 -17.69
N SER A 521 2.29 -21.57 -17.40
CA SER A 521 1.56 -20.30 -17.48
C SER A 521 2.43 -19.29 -18.22
N GLU A 522 1.94 -18.76 -19.35
CA GLU A 522 2.66 -17.73 -20.12
C GLU A 522 3.10 -16.60 -19.18
N THR A 523 4.41 -16.39 -19.06
CA THR A 523 4.99 -15.34 -18.24
C THR A 523 4.46 -13.97 -18.68
N ARG A 524 3.61 -13.33 -17.86
CA ARG A 524 2.98 -12.02 -18.19
C ARG A 524 3.80 -10.81 -17.74
N VAL A 525 5.11 -10.97 -17.64
CA VAL A 525 6.05 -9.90 -17.26
C VAL A 525 6.70 -9.35 -18.52
N ASP A 526 6.54 -8.05 -18.77
CA ASP A 526 7.07 -7.33 -19.93
C ASP A 526 8.52 -6.90 -19.77
N ALA A 527 8.92 -6.57 -18.54
CA ALA A 527 10.27 -6.16 -18.22
C ALA A 527 10.54 -6.31 -16.73
N VAL A 528 11.81 -6.60 -16.41
CA VAL A 528 12.34 -6.60 -15.05
C VAL A 528 13.52 -5.64 -14.99
N TYR A 529 13.44 -4.65 -14.10
CA TYR A 529 14.50 -3.68 -13.85
C TYR A 529 15.05 -3.85 -12.43
N ILE A 530 16.35 -4.10 -12.32
CA ILE A 530 17.02 -4.30 -11.03
C ILE A 530 18.02 -3.16 -10.78
N HIS A 531 17.75 -2.31 -9.81
CA HIS A 531 18.63 -1.24 -9.37
C HIS A 531 19.87 -1.84 -8.69
N ARG A 532 21.04 -1.54 -9.28
CA ARG A 532 22.32 -2.04 -8.80
C ARG A 532 22.83 -1.20 -7.63
N ILE A 533 22.60 -1.69 -6.42
CA ILE A 533 23.10 -1.08 -5.18
C ILE A 533 24.36 -1.78 -4.64
N GLN A 534 24.62 -3.01 -5.07
CA GLN A 534 25.81 -3.77 -4.68
C GLN A 534 26.49 -4.46 -5.88
N PRO A 535 27.76 -4.90 -5.77
CA PRO A 535 28.42 -5.64 -6.82
C PRO A 535 27.65 -6.90 -7.24
N ILE A 536 27.64 -7.18 -8.55
CA ILE A 536 26.85 -8.27 -9.15
C ILE A 536 27.12 -9.63 -8.48
N HIS A 537 28.37 -9.92 -8.14
CA HIS A 537 28.77 -11.18 -7.48
C HIS A 537 28.22 -11.35 -6.05
N LYS A 538 27.71 -10.29 -5.41
CA LYS A 538 27.07 -10.35 -4.09
C LYS A 538 25.55 -10.50 -4.18
N THR A 539 25.00 -10.44 -5.39
CA THR A 539 23.56 -10.50 -5.64
C THR A 539 23.00 -11.85 -5.20
N TYR A 540 21.89 -11.82 -4.48
CA TYR A 540 21.17 -13.03 -4.10
C TYR A 540 20.25 -13.50 -5.23
N GLY A 541 20.68 -14.51 -5.96
CA GLY A 541 19.95 -15.20 -7.03
C GLY A 541 20.62 -16.53 -7.34
N ARG A 542 19.91 -17.43 -8.02
CA ARG A 542 20.50 -18.72 -8.46
C ARG A 542 21.16 -18.63 -9.82
N GLY A 543 20.75 -17.67 -10.65
CA GLY A 543 21.37 -17.40 -11.93
C GLY A 543 22.74 -16.75 -11.80
N ASN A 544 23.44 -16.68 -12.94
CA ASN A 544 24.64 -15.89 -13.11
C ASN A 544 24.32 -14.71 -14.08
N PRO A 545 25.26 -13.78 -14.34
CA PRO A 545 24.99 -12.63 -15.21
C PRO A 545 24.47 -13.00 -16.60
N GLU A 546 24.99 -14.08 -17.20
CA GLU A 546 24.57 -14.57 -18.53
C GLU A 546 23.16 -15.17 -18.50
N VAL A 547 22.80 -15.87 -17.43
CA VAL A 547 21.44 -16.39 -17.21
C VAL A 547 20.47 -15.23 -17.04
N TRP A 548 20.81 -14.23 -16.22
CA TRP A 548 19.95 -13.07 -16.00
C TRP A 548 19.72 -12.26 -17.27
N GLU A 549 20.76 -12.09 -18.09
CA GLU A 549 20.63 -11.45 -19.40
C GLU A 549 19.70 -12.24 -20.32
N ARG A 550 19.84 -13.57 -20.40
CA ARG A 550 18.94 -14.44 -21.19
C ARG A 550 17.50 -14.43 -20.69
N LEU A 551 17.29 -14.31 -19.38
CA LEU A 551 15.97 -14.16 -18.78
C LEU A 551 15.35 -12.78 -19.05
N GLY A 552 16.13 -11.80 -19.52
CA GLY A 552 15.68 -10.43 -19.74
C GLY A 552 15.64 -9.58 -18.46
N ILE A 553 16.44 -9.93 -17.44
CA ILE A 553 16.61 -9.13 -16.23
C ILE A 553 17.62 -8.02 -16.51
N VAL A 554 17.17 -6.77 -16.46
CA VAL A 554 17.99 -5.60 -16.79
C VAL A 554 18.51 -4.93 -15.54
N PHE A 555 19.81 -5.03 -15.30
CA PHE A 555 20.47 -4.30 -14.21
C PHE A 555 20.70 -2.84 -14.61
N ILE A 556 20.24 -1.90 -13.77
CA ILE A 556 20.31 -0.46 -14.01
C ILE A 556 21.20 0.21 -12.95
N ASP A 557 21.96 1.22 -13.36
CA ASP A 557 22.71 2.07 -12.42
C ASP A 557 21.85 3.27 -11.98
N THR A 558 20.94 3.72 -12.85
CA THR A 558 19.97 4.80 -12.55
C THR A 558 18.62 4.51 -13.22
N PHE A 559 17.55 5.16 -12.76
CA PHE A 559 16.22 5.01 -13.36
C PHE A 559 16.11 5.63 -14.76
N ILE A 560 17.09 6.43 -15.20
CA ILE A 560 17.21 6.88 -16.59
C ILE A 560 17.57 5.69 -17.49
N ASP A 561 18.38 4.74 -17.01
CA ASP A 561 18.74 3.55 -17.78
C ASP A 561 17.53 2.63 -17.99
N ALA A 562 16.68 2.48 -16.97
CA ALA A 562 15.40 1.78 -17.12
C ALA A 562 14.49 2.48 -18.14
N ALA A 563 14.41 3.81 -18.10
CA ALA A 563 13.63 4.58 -19.09
C ALA A 563 14.18 4.42 -20.52
N LEU A 564 15.50 4.45 -20.68
CA LEU A 564 16.16 4.24 -21.96
C LEU A 564 15.87 2.84 -22.53
N HIS A 565 16.00 1.80 -21.69
CA HIS A 565 15.62 0.44 -22.09
C HIS A 565 14.13 0.37 -22.43
N ALA A 566 13.26 0.97 -21.61
CA ALA A 566 11.82 0.99 -21.84
C ALA A 566 11.41 1.71 -23.14
N ALA A 567 12.15 2.74 -23.55
CA ALA A 567 11.90 3.46 -24.80
C ALA A 567 12.44 2.72 -26.04
N SER A 568 13.46 1.88 -25.87
CA SER A 568 14.12 1.16 -26.96
C SER A 568 13.53 -0.24 -27.20
N VAL A 569 13.17 -0.96 -26.13
CA VAL A 569 12.60 -2.31 -26.22
C VAL A 569 11.18 -2.26 -26.78
N ARG A 570 10.81 -3.22 -27.62
CA ARG A 570 9.46 -3.36 -28.16
C ARG A 570 8.78 -4.58 -27.55
N VAL A 571 7.70 -4.34 -26.82
CA VAL A 571 6.89 -5.42 -26.23
C VAL A 571 5.61 -5.62 -27.02
N GLU A 572 5.16 -6.87 -27.06
CA GLU A 572 3.89 -7.23 -27.70
C GLU A 572 2.72 -6.87 -26.79
N ARG A 573 1.80 -6.05 -27.32
CA ARG A 573 0.53 -5.73 -26.66
C ARG A 573 -0.47 -6.87 -26.86
N LEU A 574 -1.57 -6.79 -26.11
CA LEU A 574 -2.68 -7.73 -26.23
C LEU A 574 -3.35 -7.71 -27.63
N ASP A 575 -3.16 -6.65 -28.41
CA ASP A 575 -3.57 -6.51 -29.81
C ASP A 575 -2.48 -6.95 -30.82
N ARG A 576 -1.43 -7.65 -30.37
CA ARG A 576 -0.25 -8.14 -31.13
C ARG A 576 0.65 -7.05 -31.73
N ARG A 577 0.40 -5.77 -31.46
CA ARG A 577 1.30 -4.70 -31.92
C ARG A 577 2.52 -4.61 -31.02
N ARG A 578 3.69 -4.47 -31.63
CA ARG A 578 4.95 -4.25 -30.93
C ARG A 578 5.21 -2.75 -30.76
N VAL A 579 5.09 -2.26 -29.53
CA VAL A 579 5.28 -0.85 -29.19
C VAL A 579 6.30 -0.72 -28.06
N PRO A 580 6.94 0.44 -27.88
CA PRO A 580 7.84 0.63 -26.76
C PRO A 580 7.07 0.64 -25.44
N LEU A 581 7.76 0.36 -24.33
CA LEU A 581 7.15 0.41 -23.00
C LEU A 581 6.75 1.82 -22.62
N ILE A 582 7.56 2.82 -23.00
CA ILE A 582 7.30 4.26 -22.84
C ILE A 582 7.51 5.01 -24.15
N SER A 583 6.97 6.23 -24.26
CA SER A 583 7.17 7.08 -25.43
C SER A 583 8.52 7.84 -25.39
N MET A 584 8.97 8.36 -26.53
CA MET A 584 10.15 9.24 -26.60
C MET A 584 9.98 10.53 -25.76
N PRO A 585 8.83 11.23 -25.81
CA PRO A 585 8.56 12.33 -24.87
C PRO A 585 8.60 11.88 -23.40
N GLY A 586 8.17 10.65 -23.11
CA GLY A 586 8.27 10.06 -21.77
C GLY A 586 9.70 9.91 -21.30
N LEU A 587 10.61 9.40 -22.15
CA LEU A 587 12.05 9.34 -21.86
C LEU A 587 12.61 10.72 -21.51
N ILE A 588 12.30 11.75 -22.32
CA ILE A 588 12.74 13.12 -22.07
C ILE A 588 12.23 13.65 -20.72
N ARG A 589 10.97 13.37 -20.37
CA ARG A 589 10.40 13.76 -19.06
C ARG A 589 11.13 13.08 -17.91
N VAL A 590 11.41 11.78 -18.00
CA VAL A 590 12.19 11.07 -16.97
C VAL A 590 13.58 11.69 -16.82
N MET A 591 14.26 11.99 -17.92
CA MET A 591 15.59 12.62 -17.90
C MET A 591 15.55 14.01 -17.24
N ARG A 592 14.53 14.84 -17.52
CA ARG A 592 14.37 16.17 -16.91
C ARG A 592 14.04 16.08 -15.43
N GLU A 593 13.05 15.28 -15.05
CA GLU A 593 12.62 15.12 -13.66
C GLU A 593 13.71 14.45 -12.80
N ALA A 594 14.50 13.53 -13.35
CA ALA A 594 15.66 12.97 -12.64
C ALA A 594 16.70 14.05 -12.30
N ARG A 595 16.89 15.06 -13.15
CA ARG A 595 17.78 16.20 -12.83
C ARG A 595 17.21 17.04 -11.70
N GLU A 596 15.92 17.33 -11.74
CA GLU A 596 15.24 18.08 -10.67
C GLU A 596 15.28 17.33 -9.34
N ASP A 597 14.98 16.02 -9.36
CA ASP A 597 15.06 15.17 -8.18
C ASP A 597 16.47 15.15 -7.58
N PHE A 598 17.53 15.09 -8.41
CA PHE A 598 18.92 15.18 -7.92
C PHE A 598 19.19 16.45 -7.11
N HIS A 599 18.61 17.58 -7.51
CA HIS A 599 18.73 18.84 -6.79
C HIS A 599 17.87 18.89 -5.51
N ARG A 600 16.78 18.10 -5.44
CA ARG A 600 15.89 18.01 -4.27
C ARG A 600 16.44 17.10 -3.17
N VAL A 601 17.37 16.19 -3.47
CA VAL A 601 17.97 15.30 -2.48
C VAL A 601 18.65 16.11 -1.37
N CYS A 602 18.30 15.85 -0.10
CA CYS A 602 18.87 16.55 1.05
C CYS A 602 20.24 15.98 1.45
N TRP A 603 21.27 16.28 0.66
CA TRP A 603 22.63 15.76 0.85
C TRP A 603 23.25 16.07 2.22
N GLY A 604 22.86 17.19 2.86
CA GLY A 604 23.44 17.67 4.11
C GLY A 604 23.30 16.72 5.31
N LEU A 605 22.44 15.70 5.22
CA LEU A 605 22.23 14.71 6.29
C LEU A 605 23.21 13.52 6.24
N MET A 606 24.17 13.52 5.31
CA MET A 606 25.16 12.45 5.16
C MET A 606 26.57 12.87 5.61
N PRO A 607 27.32 11.99 6.32
CA PRO A 607 28.71 12.25 6.69
C PRO A 607 29.63 12.54 5.49
N ASN A 608 29.39 11.87 4.35
CA ASN A 608 30.18 12.00 3.11
C ASN A 608 29.40 12.68 1.97
N ALA A 609 28.61 13.72 2.31
CA ALA A 609 27.69 14.37 1.39
C ALA A 609 28.32 14.82 0.05
N GLY A 610 29.49 15.49 0.11
CA GLY A 610 30.17 16.01 -1.09
C GLY A 610 30.58 14.90 -2.08
N PRO A 611 31.44 13.95 -1.66
CA PRO A 611 31.85 12.83 -2.52
C PRO A 611 30.68 11.97 -3.01
N ALA A 612 29.68 11.69 -2.16
CA ALA A 612 28.51 10.91 -2.53
C ALA A 612 27.66 11.63 -3.59
N ARG A 613 27.42 12.93 -3.42
CA ARG A 613 26.71 13.78 -4.38
C ARG A 613 27.42 13.79 -5.72
N GLU A 614 28.74 13.96 -5.74
CA GLU A 614 29.52 13.97 -6.97
C GLU A 614 29.54 12.59 -7.66
N ALA A 615 29.65 11.50 -6.90
CA ALA A 615 29.55 10.15 -7.44
C ALA A 615 28.17 9.88 -8.07
N MET A 616 27.09 10.34 -7.43
CA MET A 616 25.74 10.23 -7.99
C MET A 616 25.56 11.11 -9.24
N ARG A 617 26.08 12.35 -9.23
CA ARG A 617 26.09 13.24 -10.39
C ARG A 617 26.74 12.57 -11.60
N ARG A 618 27.92 11.97 -11.41
CA ARG A 618 28.64 11.25 -12.48
C ARG A 618 27.84 10.06 -13.01
N ARG A 619 27.21 9.28 -12.13
CA ARG A 619 26.32 8.16 -12.52
C ARG A 619 25.13 8.62 -13.36
N LEU A 620 24.44 9.68 -12.91
CA LEU A 620 23.34 10.28 -13.67
C LEU A 620 23.81 10.85 -15.01
N ASN A 621 24.94 11.56 -15.06
CA ASN A 621 25.47 12.11 -16.30
C ASN A 621 25.87 11.02 -17.30
N LYS A 622 26.42 9.89 -16.85
CA LYS A 622 26.70 8.74 -17.71
C LYS A 622 25.41 8.21 -18.35
N SER A 623 24.34 8.12 -17.58
CA SER A 623 23.03 7.65 -18.03
C SER A 623 22.35 8.65 -18.96
N LEU A 624 22.41 9.95 -18.64
CA LEU A 624 21.95 11.05 -19.49
C LEU A 624 22.70 11.07 -20.83
N ALA A 625 24.02 10.86 -20.83
CA ALA A 625 24.81 10.82 -22.06
C ALA A 625 24.39 9.67 -22.98
N ARG A 626 24.17 8.47 -22.44
CA ARG A 626 23.63 7.32 -23.20
C ARG A 626 22.24 7.62 -23.76
N ALA A 627 21.35 8.17 -22.95
CA ALA A 627 20.01 8.51 -23.39
C ALA A 627 20.01 9.64 -24.43
N ASN A 628 20.87 10.67 -24.28
CA ASN A 628 21.04 11.72 -25.28
C ASN A 628 21.57 11.19 -26.61
N ALA A 629 22.49 10.22 -26.60
CA ALA A 629 22.94 9.57 -27.84
C ALA A 629 21.77 8.88 -28.55
N PHE A 630 20.87 8.23 -27.79
CA PHE A 630 19.65 7.65 -28.34
C PHE A 630 18.65 8.71 -28.84
N LEU A 631 18.49 9.85 -28.16
CA LEU A 631 17.68 10.97 -28.63
C LEU A 631 18.20 11.54 -29.95
N HIS A 632 19.52 11.79 -30.03
CA HIS A 632 20.17 12.28 -31.25
C HIS A 632 20.01 11.31 -32.43
N ALA A 633 20.16 10.00 -32.20
CA ALA A 633 19.92 8.99 -33.22
C ALA A 633 18.46 8.99 -33.75
N ASN A 634 17.52 9.55 -32.98
CA ASN A 634 16.12 9.71 -33.35
C ASN A 634 15.75 11.17 -33.72
N GLY A 635 16.73 12.04 -33.96
CA GLY A 635 16.50 13.42 -34.40
C GLY A 635 15.89 14.35 -33.34
N LEU A 636 16.09 14.07 -32.06
CA LEU A 636 15.59 14.87 -30.94
C LEU A 636 16.72 15.59 -30.20
N ASP A 637 16.37 16.72 -29.57
CA ASP A 637 17.32 17.52 -28.78
C ASP A 637 17.79 16.80 -27.52
N ALA A 638 19.06 16.99 -27.18
CA ALA A 638 19.63 16.50 -25.95
C ALA A 638 19.08 17.22 -24.72
N VAL A 639 18.91 16.48 -23.63
CA VAL A 639 18.67 17.05 -22.30
C VAL A 639 20.02 17.46 -21.70
N PRO A 640 20.16 18.67 -21.13
CA PRO A 640 21.42 19.11 -20.55
C PRO A 640 21.91 18.19 -19.43
N LEU A 641 23.23 18.01 -19.32
CA LEU A 641 23.86 17.29 -18.21
C LEU A 641 23.78 18.08 -16.89
N LEU A 642 24.00 17.40 -15.76
CA LEU A 642 24.13 18.03 -14.45
C LEU A 642 25.50 18.69 -14.30
N ALA A 643 25.50 20.00 -14.07
CA ALA A 643 26.70 20.77 -13.80
C ALA A 643 27.36 20.36 -12.47
N ALA A 644 28.67 20.26 -12.48
CA ALA A 644 29.50 20.19 -11.28
C ALA A 644 29.53 21.56 -10.58
N VAL A 645 29.70 21.54 -9.26
CA VAL A 645 29.88 22.75 -8.46
C VAL A 645 31.37 23.08 -8.39
N CYS A 646 31.69 24.37 -8.50
CA CYS A 646 33.04 24.86 -8.32
C CYS A 646 33.32 24.99 -6.82
N ASP A 647 33.88 23.94 -6.23
CA ASP A 647 34.24 23.90 -4.80
C ASP A 647 35.53 24.70 -4.52
N VAL A 648 36.42 24.82 -5.51
CA VAL A 648 37.68 25.56 -5.42
C VAL A 648 37.65 26.76 -6.37
N PRO A 649 37.59 28.00 -5.87
CA PRO A 649 37.58 29.19 -6.71
C PRO A 649 38.79 29.27 -7.65
N VAL A 650 38.56 29.89 -8.81
CA VAL A 650 39.67 30.24 -9.73
C VAL A 650 40.59 31.23 -9.01
N GLY A 651 41.89 30.99 -9.06
CA GLY A 651 42.92 31.75 -8.35
C GLY A 651 43.37 31.12 -7.03
N THR A 652 42.67 30.09 -6.52
CA THR A 652 43.10 29.39 -5.30
C THR A 652 44.31 28.50 -5.56
N ARG A 653 45.29 28.53 -4.63
CA ARG A 653 46.40 27.59 -4.61
C ARG A 653 45.95 26.24 -4.05
N VAL A 654 46.27 25.17 -4.77
CA VAL A 654 45.98 23.78 -4.42
C VAL A 654 47.27 22.96 -4.38
N ARG A 655 47.32 21.92 -3.53
CA ARG A 655 48.40 20.93 -3.59
C ARG A 655 48.09 19.91 -4.68
N THR A 656 49.09 19.51 -5.44
CA THR A 656 48.93 18.49 -6.47
C THR A 656 49.91 17.35 -6.25
N GLY A 657 49.58 16.17 -6.80
CA GLY A 657 50.52 15.04 -6.82
C GLY A 657 51.55 15.12 -7.96
N PHE A 658 51.57 16.23 -8.70
CA PHE A 658 52.44 16.45 -9.85
C PHE A 658 53.47 17.54 -9.50
N GLY A 659 54.75 17.29 -9.76
CA GLY A 659 55.87 18.10 -9.26
C GLY A 659 56.49 17.52 -7.98
N GLY A 660 57.65 18.04 -7.56
CA GLY A 660 58.40 17.54 -6.40
C GLY A 660 57.66 17.61 -5.06
N LEU A 661 58.31 17.15 -3.98
CA LEU A 661 57.72 17.15 -2.63
C LEU A 661 57.30 18.57 -2.20
N GLY A 662 55.99 18.82 -2.15
CA GLY A 662 55.42 20.13 -1.79
C GLY A 662 54.95 20.98 -2.97
N ALA A 663 55.03 20.48 -4.21
CA ALA A 663 54.59 21.21 -5.39
C ALA A 663 53.07 21.54 -5.33
N GLY A 664 52.79 22.82 -5.51
CA GLY A 664 51.45 23.38 -5.58
C GLY A 664 51.05 23.68 -7.02
N GLY A 665 49.86 24.25 -7.18
CA GLY A 665 49.44 24.86 -8.41
C GLY A 665 48.31 25.84 -8.17
N VAL A 666 48.06 26.72 -9.12
CA VAL A 666 46.96 27.68 -9.08
C VAL A 666 45.83 27.21 -9.98
N VAL A 667 44.61 27.18 -9.47
CA VAL A 667 43.43 26.89 -10.29
C VAL A 667 43.21 28.05 -11.28
N ARG A 668 43.32 27.79 -12.58
CA ARG A 668 43.11 28.78 -13.66
C ARG A 668 41.76 28.70 -14.34
N GLY A 669 41.04 27.61 -14.16
CA GLY A 669 39.70 27.47 -14.72
C GLY A 669 38.97 26.26 -14.18
N PHE A 670 37.65 26.28 -14.32
CA PHE A 670 36.78 25.19 -13.92
C PHE A 670 35.76 24.91 -15.03
N ARG A 671 35.65 23.65 -15.42
CA ARG A 671 34.73 23.22 -16.45
C ARG A 671 33.52 22.53 -15.82
N ALA A 672 32.43 23.28 -15.68
CA ALA A 672 31.24 22.81 -14.98
C ALA A 672 30.58 21.56 -15.61
N LYS A 673 30.80 21.28 -16.90
CA LYS A 673 30.19 20.12 -17.58
C LYS A 673 30.64 18.78 -16.99
N ASP A 674 31.92 18.66 -16.68
CA ASP A 674 32.55 17.43 -16.20
C ASP A 674 33.19 17.57 -14.81
N GLY A 675 33.31 18.80 -14.29
CA GLY A 675 33.90 19.07 -12.98
C GLY A 675 35.42 19.05 -13.00
N VAL A 676 36.03 19.27 -14.16
CA VAL A 676 37.49 19.25 -14.33
C VAL A 676 38.05 20.64 -14.05
N TYR A 677 39.02 20.70 -13.14
CA TYR A 677 39.82 21.89 -12.86
C TYR A 677 41.01 21.97 -13.81
N LYS A 678 41.28 23.16 -14.33
CA LYS A 678 42.54 23.49 -15.00
C LYS A 678 43.46 24.09 -13.95
N VAL A 679 44.53 23.37 -13.61
CA VAL A 679 45.53 23.81 -12.62
C VAL A 679 46.83 24.11 -13.35
N GLU A 680 47.37 25.30 -13.13
CA GLU A 680 48.74 25.64 -13.53
C GLU A 680 49.68 25.21 -12.40
N LEU A 681 50.63 24.33 -12.71
CA LEU A 681 51.54 23.78 -11.71
C LEU A 681 52.68 24.76 -11.42
N ASP A 682 53.03 24.89 -10.13
CA ASP A 682 54.25 25.54 -9.70
C ASP A 682 55.37 24.49 -9.87
N TRP A 683 56.06 24.51 -11.03
CA TRP A 683 57.11 23.54 -11.38
C TRP A 683 58.31 23.55 -10.43
#